data_AF-A0A6N9UVX8-F1
#
_entry.id   AF-A0A6N9UVX8-F1
#
_cell.length_a   1.000
_cell.length_b   1.000
_cell.length_c   1.000
_cell.angle_alpha   90.00
_cell.angle_beta   90.00
_cell.angle_gamma   90.00
#
_symmetry.space_group_name_H-M   'P 1'
#
loop_
_entity.id
_entity.type
_entity.pdbx_description
1 polymer ?
#
loop_
_entity_poly.entity_id
_entity_poly.type
_entity_poly.pdbx_seq_one_letter_code
_entity_poly.pdbx_strand_id
1 'polypeptide(L)'
;MWIDRGPRRPGRLLLVVHHLAVDGVSWRILAPDLAEAWTAVTEGRRPELGPVGTSLAQWAGAVTALPADDAAHWRELLAAEDPLLGDGPLDPARDLRGDAGRRTVRVPADVTGVLLGSLPAAFHAGPDDVLLTALAAAVPLWRGDRAGLLVDVESHGRHEELVPDADLSRTVGWFTVTHPVRLDTATAGPDAVLAGTDAAGDALRAVKEQLRTTPRHGVGHGLARYSDPATAGEFAALPEAQIGFNYLGRVSLAGALAPGWELAAVGADDAPDVPLSHTVEVNVAAHEGPGGTELVATWTWARALVADADAARLADLWDSALRGLAAHGQRPDAGGRTPSDLLVTLTQEEIRELEADPDVADLLPLAPLQEGLLFHHQYGDGADDPYISQLRVELTGALDRTRLRAAAAEVQRRHPALRAAFRRTAQGTPVQVVLAHPPLDFTEVALTDRGELDAVCAADRHRGFDITAAPLIRWTLASLGEHHTLVATAHHSVRDGWSMPIVMRDLMAHYLGDPLPQARPHRAHLDWLARQDRTAAEAAWGEALAGLDGGTLLSTGPAPAGQEPGRLDLTVDGLDVRAAARRLGVTVNTLVQSAWLLLVARLTGRDDVVTGTTVSGRPADLPGATDMVGLFANTVPLRATLRADESVGDFARRLQLEQARLTDHHHLGLVEIRRLAGHGELFDTSMVFENYPLDVDALTAVARRAGLEAGEVAHHAVTHYALAMEAGPSADGLRLRIHHRTDVLGPEQAAQIAELLPRLLHTVVSDPATPVGRIPGYAPDALLALGEGPEDSGDPRTWPELFLDRVRRTPDAPAVVSGTQTLTFGELAARAGALARLLAEAGVDTEKRVGLVLPRSVDLVVALHAVALAGGAFVPVDPAHPAERIAQTLTDAAPVLVLTTTGTAVPATGAPRLDVDTLDLTGETLVRPVRAGQAAYVIYTSGSTGRPKGV
;
A
#
# COMPACT_ATOMS: atom_id res chain seq x y z
N MET A 1 -45.71 24.19 37.92
CA MET A 1 -46.53 24.42 39.13
C MET A 1 -45.63 24.44 40.36
N TRP A 2 -45.59 25.54 41.11
CA TRP A 2 -44.86 25.62 42.38
C TRP A 2 -45.76 25.18 43.54
N ILE A 3 -45.22 24.36 44.44
CA ILE A 3 -45.89 23.81 45.61
C ILE A 3 -45.13 24.30 46.85
N ASP A 4 -45.69 25.30 47.52
CA ASP A 4 -45.19 25.76 48.81
C ASP A 4 -45.56 24.75 49.91
N ARG A 5 -44.56 24.23 50.62
CA ARG A 5 -44.72 23.24 51.70
C ARG A 5 -44.57 23.86 53.09
N GLY A 6 -44.60 25.19 53.17
CA GLY A 6 -44.43 25.99 54.37
C GLY A 6 -42.96 26.30 54.69
N PRO A 7 -42.70 27.20 55.64
CA PRO A 7 -41.37 27.80 55.87
C PRO A 7 -40.31 26.84 56.42
N ARG A 8 -40.68 25.60 56.77
CA ARG A 8 -39.77 24.59 57.35
C ARG A 8 -39.47 23.43 56.41
N ARG A 9 -39.97 23.46 55.17
CA ARG A 9 -39.77 22.39 54.17
C ARG A 9 -39.38 23.01 52.83
N PRO A 10 -38.44 22.41 52.08
CA PRO A 10 -38.19 22.82 50.70
C PRO A 10 -39.49 22.77 49.90
N GLY A 11 -39.77 23.84 49.15
CA GLY A 11 -40.87 23.84 48.18
C GLY A 11 -40.58 22.89 47.02
N ARG A 12 -41.61 22.55 46.25
CA ARG A 12 -41.47 21.63 45.11
C ARG A 12 -41.93 22.31 43.83
N LEU A 13 -41.15 22.17 42.77
CA LEU A 13 -41.58 22.55 41.43
C LEU A 13 -41.99 21.31 40.66
N LEU A 14 -43.26 21.25 40.22
CA LEU A 14 -43.74 20.27 39.26
C LEU A 14 -43.66 20.88 37.85
N LEU A 15 -42.88 20.24 36.98
CA LEU A 15 -42.86 20.52 35.55
C LEU A 15 -43.57 19.38 34.82
N VAL A 16 -44.49 19.75 33.94
CA VAL A 16 -45.21 18.81 33.07
C VAL A 16 -44.94 19.25 31.66
N VAL A 17 -44.34 18.37 30.87
CA VAL A 17 -44.00 18.61 29.47
C VAL A 17 -44.54 17.43 28.67
N HIS A 18 -45.19 17.73 27.55
CA HIS A 18 -45.71 16.68 26.66
C HIS A 18 -44.53 15.87 26.10
N HIS A 19 -44.65 14.54 26.05
CA HIS A 19 -43.55 13.66 25.61
C HIS A 19 -43.13 13.90 24.14
N LEU A 20 -44.00 14.51 23.32
CA LEU A 20 -43.63 15.00 21.98
C LEU A 20 -42.54 16.09 21.99
N ALA A 21 -42.30 16.75 23.12
CA ALA A 21 -41.32 17.81 23.25
C ALA A 21 -40.06 17.39 24.04
N VAL A 22 -40.10 16.25 24.75
CA VAL A 22 -39.00 15.80 25.61
C VAL A 22 -38.90 14.28 25.65
N ASP A 23 -37.68 13.77 25.71
CA ASP A 23 -37.35 12.41 26.11
C ASP A 23 -36.76 12.37 27.54
N GLY A 24 -36.43 11.17 28.03
CA GLY A 24 -35.76 10.99 29.32
C GLY A 24 -34.42 11.74 29.40
N VAL A 25 -33.68 11.84 28.29
CA VAL A 25 -32.37 12.51 28.23
C VAL A 25 -32.50 14.03 28.35
N SER A 26 -33.58 14.61 27.80
CA SER A 26 -33.86 16.05 27.82
C SER A 26 -33.91 16.63 29.23
N TRP A 27 -34.29 15.83 30.24
CA TRP A 27 -34.28 16.26 31.64
C TRP A 27 -32.88 16.54 32.18
N ARG A 28 -31.84 15.91 31.63
CA ARG A 28 -30.43 16.20 31.97
C ARG A 28 -29.97 17.57 31.47
N ILE A 29 -30.69 18.17 30.53
CA ILE A 29 -30.44 19.52 30.01
C ILE A 29 -31.36 20.53 30.71
N LEU A 30 -32.67 20.24 30.72
CA LEU A 30 -33.70 21.15 31.25
C LEU A 30 -33.56 21.41 32.75
N ALA A 31 -33.21 20.39 33.54
CA ALA A 31 -33.15 20.55 34.99
C ALA A 31 -31.97 21.43 35.46
N PRO A 32 -30.73 21.24 34.97
CA PRO A 32 -29.64 22.18 35.24
C PRO A 32 -29.89 23.58 34.68
N ASP A 33 -30.39 23.69 33.45
CA ASP A 33 -30.68 25.00 32.82
C ASP A 33 -31.69 25.81 33.63
N LEU A 34 -32.71 25.15 34.18
CA LEU A 34 -33.68 25.79 35.05
C LEU A 34 -33.07 26.28 36.37
N ALA A 35 -32.20 25.46 36.98
CA ALA A 35 -31.53 25.82 38.23
C ALA A 35 -30.55 26.99 38.00
N GLU A 36 -29.83 27.01 36.88
CA GLU A 36 -28.96 28.10 36.46
C GLU A 36 -29.75 29.38 36.20
N ALA A 37 -30.85 29.29 35.43
CA ALA A 37 -31.71 30.42 35.15
C ALA A 37 -32.32 31.01 36.42
N TRP A 38 -32.78 30.17 37.34
CA TRP A 38 -33.28 30.60 38.65
C TRP A 38 -32.19 31.35 39.42
N THR A 39 -31.00 30.77 39.52
CA THR A 39 -29.86 31.36 40.25
C THR A 39 -29.52 32.75 39.69
N ALA A 40 -29.40 32.86 38.36
CA ALA A 40 -29.15 34.13 37.69
C ALA A 40 -30.22 35.18 38.04
N VAL A 41 -31.51 34.83 37.95
CA VAL A 41 -32.61 35.74 38.30
C VAL A 41 -32.55 36.15 39.77
N THR A 42 -32.29 35.23 40.69
CA THR A 42 -32.21 35.55 42.13
C THR A 42 -31.02 36.44 42.49
N GLU A 43 -29.95 36.41 41.69
CA GLU A 43 -28.79 37.28 41.83
C GLU A 43 -28.93 38.61 41.08
N GLY A 44 -30.09 38.86 40.45
CA GLY A 44 -30.33 40.07 39.66
C GLY A 44 -29.62 40.10 38.30
N ARG A 45 -29.13 38.94 37.82
CA ARG A 45 -28.53 38.75 36.50
C ARG A 45 -29.57 38.25 35.50
N ARG A 46 -29.35 38.50 34.22
CA ARG A 46 -30.14 37.89 33.14
C ARG A 46 -29.67 36.43 32.95
N PRO A 47 -30.57 35.44 32.86
CA PRO A 47 -30.18 34.08 32.47
C PRO A 47 -29.54 34.05 31.09
N GLU A 48 -28.35 33.46 31.00
CA GLU A 48 -27.66 33.16 29.75
C GLU A 48 -27.32 31.67 29.77
N LEU A 49 -28.09 30.87 29.02
CA LEU A 49 -27.91 29.41 28.94
C LEU A 49 -26.94 29.07 27.81
N GLY A 50 -26.28 27.91 27.92
CA GLY A 50 -25.38 27.42 26.88
C GLY A 50 -26.10 27.27 25.52
N PRO A 51 -25.42 27.58 24.39
CA PRO A 51 -26.03 27.54 23.06
C PRO A 51 -26.50 26.12 22.69
N VAL A 52 -27.52 26.04 21.83
CA VAL A 52 -27.96 24.78 21.21
C VAL A 52 -27.27 24.68 19.87
N GLY A 53 -26.42 23.67 19.67
CA GLY A 53 -25.70 23.45 18.41
C GLY A 53 -26.65 23.14 17.26
N THR A 54 -27.33 22.00 17.32
CA THR A 54 -28.30 21.54 16.31
C THR A 54 -29.70 21.46 16.90
N SER A 55 -30.65 22.24 16.37
CA SER A 55 -32.05 22.16 16.83
C SER A 55 -32.72 20.84 16.46
N LEU A 56 -33.74 20.40 17.21
CA LEU A 56 -34.53 19.21 16.88
C LEU A 56 -35.12 19.29 15.46
N ALA A 57 -35.53 20.48 15.01
CA ALA A 57 -36.08 20.67 13.67
C ALA A 57 -35.03 20.45 12.57
N GLN A 58 -33.79 20.96 12.76
CA GLN A 58 -32.68 20.70 11.84
C GLN A 58 -32.31 19.22 11.83
N TRP A 59 -32.21 18.60 13.00
CA TRP A 59 -31.93 17.18 13.16
C TRP A 59 -32.97 16.31 12.45
N ALA A 60 -34.26 16.49 12.77
CA ALA A 60 -35.34 15.72 12.17
C ALA A 60 -35.40 15.92 10.65
N GLY A 61 -35.20 17.15 10.16
CA GLY A 61 -35.16 17.43 8.73
C GLY A 61 -33.99 16.72 8.01
N ALA A 62 -32.81 16.69 8.64
CA ALA A 62 -31.65 16.00 8.08
C ALA A 62 -31.83 14.47 8.08
N VAL A 63 -32.29 13.90 9.19
CA VAL A 63 -32.50 12.45 9.32
C VAL A 63 -33.59 11.96 8.37
N THR A 64 -34.72 12.67 8.25
CA THR A 64 -35.80 12.28 7.33
C THR A 64 -35.45 12.45 5.85
N ALA A 65 -34.40 13.21 5.52
CA ALA A 65 -33.88 13.33 4.17
C ALA A 65 -32.89 12.21 3.80
N LEU A 66 -32.48 11.37 4.75
CA LEU A 66 -31.60 10.22 4.47
C LEU A 66 -32.35 9.19 3.60
N PRO A 67 -31.67 8.57 2.62
CA PRO A 67 -32.28 7.54 1.78
C PRO A 67 -32.52 6.24 2.58
N ALA A 68 -33.61 5.52 2.28
CA ALA A 68 -33.96 4.25 2.90
C ALA A 68 -33.25 3.04 2.24
N ASP A 69 -31.95 3.16 1.96
CA ASP A 69 -31.17 2.15 1.21
C ASP A 69 -31.09 0.79 1.92
N ASP A 70 -31.29 0.78 3.24
CA ASP A 70 -31.25 -0.42 4.08
C ASP A 70 -32.56 -1.23 4.06
N ALA A 71 -33.57 -0.83 3.28
CA ALA A 71 -34.88 -1.48 3.24
C ALA A 71 -34.82 -2.97 2.88
N ALA A 72 -33.83 -3.41 2.08
CA ALA A 72 -33.64 -4.82 1.77
C ALA A 72 -33.27 -5.64 3.02
N HIS A 73 -32.36 -5.13 3.84
CA HIS A 73 -31.93 -5.77 5.09
C HIS A 73 -33.12 -5.96 6.05
N TRP A 74 -33.91 -4.91 6.27
CA TRP A 74 -35.05 -4.98 7.19
C TRP A 74 -36.15 -5.92 6.71
N ARG A 75 -36.39 -5.98 5.39
CA ARG A 75 -37.35 -6.92 4.79
C ARG A 75 -36.93 -8.36 5.03
N GLU A 76 -35.66 -8.68 4.84
CA GLU A 76 -35.12 -10.02 5.09
C GLU A 76 -35.24 -10.39 6.58
N LEU A 77 -34.89 -9.47 7.48
CA LEU A 77 -34.99 -9.67 8.93
C LEU A 77 -36.43 -9.98 9.39
N LEU A 78 -37.40 -9.26 8.83
CA LEU A 78 -38.83 -9.40 9.16
C LEU A 78 -39.55 -10.52 8.40
N ALA A 79 -38.96 -11.08 7.34
CA ALA A 79 -39.57 -12.16 6.55
C ALA A 79 -39.60 -13.50 7.29
N ALA A 80 -38.70 -13.71 8.26
CA ALA A 80 -38.68 -14.92 9.07
C ALA A 80 -39.88 -14.98 10.04
N GLU A 81 -40.46 -16.16 10.21
CA GLU A 81 -41.59 -16.38 11.11
C GLU A 81 -41.21 -16.07 12.57
N ASP A 82 -42.09 -15.36 13.29
CA ASP A 82 -42.01 -15.19 14.75
C ASP A 82 -43.29 -15.75 15.39
N PRO A 83 -43.20 -16.89 16.12
CA PRO A 83 -44.35 -17.50 16.77
C PRO A 83 -45.04 -16.57 17.78
N LEU A 84 -46.38 -16.60 17.82
CA LEU A 84 -47.16 -15.82 18.78
C LEU A 84 -46.78 -16.17 20.23
N LEU A 85 -46.60 -15.15 21.07
CA LEU A 85 -46.34 -15.33 22.51
C LEU A 85 -47.58 -15.79 23.28
N GLY A 86 -48.78 -15.51 22.78
CA GLY A 86 -50.03 -15.79 23.47
C GLY A 86 -51.14 -16.28 22.53
N ASP A 87 -52.38 -16.20 23.01
CA ASP A 87 -53.57 -16.71 22.31
C ASP A 87 -53.95 -15.93 21.03
N GLY A 88 -53.23 -14.86 20.70
CA GLY A 88 -53.47 -14.02 19.52
C GLY A 88 -52.52 -12.80 19.46
N PRO A 89 -52.64 -11.97 18.40
CA PRO A 89 -51.91 -10.72 18.30
C PRO A 89 -52.47 -9.66 19.28
N LEU A 90 -51.65 -8.64 19.54
CA LEU A 90 -52.03 -7.48 20.34
C LEU A 90 -53.17 -6.69 19.68
N ASP A 91 -54.18 -6.31 20.45
CA ASP A 91 -55.29 -5.46 20.01
C ASP A 91 -55.23 -4.11 20.75
N PRO A 92 -54.84 -3.01 20.08
CA PRO A 92 -54.72 -1.70 20.70
C PRO A 92 -56.03 -1.16 21.30
N ALA A 93 -57.20 -1.67 20.89
CA ALA A 93 -58.48 -1.26 21.45
C ALA A 93 -58.84 -1.96 22.77
N ARG A 94 -58.21 -3.10 23.06
CA ARG A 94 -58.50 -3.94 24.23
C ARG A 94 -57.33 -4.01 25.21
N ASP A 95 -56.12 -4.09 24.70
CA ASP A 95 -54.92 -4.40 25.48
C ASP A 95 -54.27 -3.08 25.96
N LEU A 96 -54.91 -2.48 26.97
CA LEU A 96 -54.54 -1.18 27.53
C LEU A 96 -53.57 -1.30 28.71
N ARG A 97 -52.74 -0.28 28.92
CA ARG A 97 -51.71 -0.26 29.98
C ARG A 97 -52.30 -0.34 31.39
N GLY A 98 -53.52 0.19 31.61
CA GLY A 98 -54.22 0.11 32.90
C GLY A 98 -54.58 -1.32 33.33
N ASP A 99 -54.83 -2.21 32.36
CA ASP A 99 -55.23 -3.60 32.59
C ASP A 99 -54.03 -4.57 32.49
N ALA A 100 -52.82 -4.05 32.24
CA ALA A 100 -51.62 -4.82 32.04
C ALA A 100 -51.16 -5.55 33.32
N GLY A 101 -50.46 -6.66 33.12
CA GLY A 101 -49.68 -7.30 34.18
C GLY A 101 -48.38 -6.52 34.36
N ARG A 102 -47.89 -6.41 35.59
CA ARG A 102 -46.63 -5.74 35.89
C ARG A 102 -45.85 -6.51 36.95
N ARG A 103 -44.56 -6.75 36.69
CA ARG A 103 -43.62 -7.39 37.63
C ARG A 103 -42.29 -6.65 37.60
N THR A 104 -41.72 -6.41 38.77
CA THR A 104 -40.36 -5.87 38.90
C THR A 104 -39.40 -6.96 39.33
N VAL A 105 -38.32 -7.16 38.57
CA VAL A 105 -37.17 -8.00 38.92
C VAL A 105 -36.03 -7.10 39.35
N ARG A 106 -35.36 -7.46 40.46
CA ARG A 106 -34.21 -6.74 40.99
C ARG A 106 -33.00 -7.66 41.01
N VAL A 107 -31.97 -7.31 40.27
CA VAL A 107 -30.69 -8.01 40.23
C VAL A 107 -29.75 -7.34 41.23
N PRO A 108 -29.22 -8.07 42.21
CA PRO A 108 -28.33 -7.52 43.24
C PRO A 108 -27.05 -6.87 42.68
N ALA A 109 -26.42 -6.03 43.49
CA ALA A 109 -25.30 -5.19 43.06
C ALA A 109 -24.03 -5.96 42.67
N ASP A 110 -23.76 -7.10 43.31
CA ASP A 110 -22.62 -7.98 42.99
C ASP A 110 -22.75 -8.60 41.59
N VAL A 111 -23.95 -9.06 41.24
CA VAL A 111 -24.27 -9.59 39.91
C VAL A 111 -24.28 -8.47 38.87
N THR A 112 -24.92 -7.34 39.20
CA THR A 112 -25.02 -6.16 38.32
C THR A 112 -23.64 -5.59 37.96
N GLY A 113 -22.71 -5.55 38.93
CA GLY A 113 -21.35 -5.06 38.69
C GLY A 113 -20.58 -5.88 37.65
N VAL A 114 -20.85 -7.19 37.56
CA VAL A 114 -20.30 -8.03 36.49
C VAL A 114 -20.99 -7.73 35.16
N LEU A 115 -22.33 -7.75 35.13
CA LEU A 115 -23.13 -7.62 33.91
C LEU A 115 -22.98 -6.28 33.20
N LEU A 116 -22.75 -5.20 33.95
CA LEU A 116 -22.59 -3.84 33.41
C LEU A 116 -21.14 -3.35 33.44
N GLY A 117 -20.21 -4.18 33.92
CA GLY A 117 -18.83 -3.80 34.16
C GLY A 117 -17.85 -4.78 33.52
N SER A 118 -17.45 -5.82 34.27
CA SER A 118 -16.36 -6.70 33.85
C SER A 118 -16.71 -7.60 32.66
N LEU A 119 -17.96 -8.09 32.57
CA LEU A 119 -18.36 -8.98 31.48
C LEU A 119 -18.40 -8.24 30.13
N PRO A 120 -19.11 -7.09 29.98
CA PRO A 120 -19.03 -6.33 28.73
C PRO A 120 -17.60 -5.92 28.36
N ALA A 121 -16.78 -5.53 29.34
CA ALA A 121 -15.38 -5.17 29.10
C ALA A 121 -14.55 -6.34 28.54
N ALA A 122 -14.75 -7.56 29.06
CA ALA A 122 -14.04 -8.75 28.61
C ALA A 122 -14.42 -9.21 27.18
N PHE A 123 -15.65 -8.91 26.74
CA PHE A 123 -16.18 -9.28 25.43
C PHE A 123 -16.22 -8.12 24.43
N HIS A 124 -15.67 -6.95 24.77
CA HIS A 124 -15.77 -5.73 23.97
C HIS A 124 -17.23 -5.39 23.60
N ALA A 125 -18.14 -5.60 24.54
CA ALA A 125 -19.58 -5.52 24.38
C ALA A 125 -20.16 -4.33 25.17
N GLY A 126 -21.42 -4.00 24.90
CA GLY A 126 -22.24 -3.07 25.66
C GLY A 126 -23.21 -3.78 26.62
N PRO A 127 -23.85 -3.04 27.54
CA PRO A 127 -24.91 -3.57 28.39
C PRO A 127 -26.04 -4.26 27.63
N ASP A 128 -26.47 -3.68 26.50
CA ASP A 128 -27.55 -4.23 25.68
C ASP A 128 -27.21 -5.63 25.15
N ASP A 129 -25.96 -5.85 24.71
CA ASP A 129 -25.51 -7.16 24.23
C ASP A 129 -25.73 -8.25 25.31
N VAL A 130 -25.40 -7.94 26.57
CA VAL A 130 -25.57 -8.86 27.71
C VAL A 130 -27.04 -9.08 28.05
N LEU A 131 -27.81 -8.01 28.18
CA LEU A 131 -29.21 -8.08 28.61
C LEU A 131 -30.10 -8.77 27.55
N LEU A 132 -29.83 -8.50 26.26
CA LEU A 132 -30.51 -9.15 25.14
C LEU A 132 -30.05 -10.59 24.96
N THR A 133 -28.79 -10.94 25.28
CA THR A 133 -28.36 -12.35 25.33
C THR A 133 -29.17 -13.14 26.35
N ALA A 134 -29.40 -12.59 27.54
CA ALA A 134 -30.24 -13.23 28.55
C ALA A 134 -31.69 -13.40 28.06
N LEU A 135 -32.23 -12.43 27.32
CA LEU A 135 -33.58 -12.51 26.76
C LEU A 135 -33.68 -13.56 25.66
N ALA A 136 -32.71 -13.58 24.74
CA ALA A 136 -32.62 -14.54 23.65
C ALA A 136 -32.38 -15.98 24.14
N ALA A 137 -31.87 -16.17 25.36
CA ALA A 137 -31.81 -17.47 26.02
C ALA A 137 -33.12 -17.83 26.76
N ALA A 138 -33.77 -16.86 27.40
CA ALA A 138 -34.98 -17.10 28.19
C ALA A 138 -36.22 -17.43 27.33
N VAL A 139 -36.40 -16.74 26.19
CA VAL A 139 -37.61 -16.88 25.36
C VAL A 139 -37.77 -18.28 24.76
N PRO A 140 -36.75 -18.91 24.13
CA PRO A 140 -36.90 -20.26 23.59
C PRO A 140 -37.23 -21.31 24.67
N LEU A 141 -36.60 -21.22 25.85
CA LEU A 141 -36.90 -22.09 27.00
C LEU A 141 -38.32 -21.89 27.51
N TRP A 142 -38.81 -20.66 27.45
CA TRP A 142 -40.17 -20.34 27.83
C TRP A 142 -41.19 -20.85 26.80
N ARG A 143 -40.94 -20.68 25.49
CA ARG A 143 -41.80 -21.18 24.40
C ARG A 143 -41.79 -22.72 24.31
N GLY A 144 -40.69 -23.35 24.72
CA GLY A 144 -40.45 -24.78 24.51
C GLY A 144 -40.06 -25.12 23.07
N ASP A 145 -39.55 -24.14 22.32
CA ASP A 145 -39.06 -24.28 20.95
C ASP A 145 -37.61 -23.78 20.82
N ARG A 146 -37.10 -23.73 19.58
CA ARG A 146 -35.78 -23.18 19.26
C ARG A 146 -35.86 -22.07 18.20
N ALA A 147 -37.02 -21.41 18.09
CA ALA A 147 -37.17 -20.31 17.15
C ALA A 147 -36.35 -19.10 17.62
N GLY A 148 -35.74 -18.39 16.68
CA GLY A 148 -35.06 -17.12 16.97
C GLY A 148 -36.06 -16.07 17.50
N LEU A 149 -35.58 -15.21 18.39
CA LEU A 149 -36.34 -14.13 19.00
C LEU A 149 -36.36 -12.90 18.10
N LEU A 150 -37.55 -12.44 17.70
CA LEU A 150 -37.73 -11.09 17.16
C LEU A 150 -38.09 -10.13 18.32
N VAL A 151 -37.30 -9.08 18.50
CA VAL A 151 -37.49 -8.10 19.58
C VAL A 151 -37.25 -6.69 19.05
N ASP A 152 -38.12 -5.75 19.41
CA ASP A 152 -37.89 -4.34 19.15
C ASP A 152 -36.99 -3.77 20.25
N VAL A 153 -35.87 -3.17 19.84
CA VAL A 153 -34.93 -2.50 20.75
C VAL A 153 -35.13 -1.00 20.64
N GLU A 154 -35.32 -0.36 21.79
CA GLU A 154 -35.42 1.09 21.91
C GLU A 154 -34.05 1.70 22.25
N SER A 155 -33.64 2.72 21.49
CA SER A 155 -32.46 3.53 21.77
C SER A 155 -32.82 5.01 21.91
N HIS A 156 -31.92 5.80 22.49
CA HIS A 156 -32.14 7.24 22.67
C HIS A 156 -32.13 8.04 21.35
N GLY A 157 -31.68 7.45 20.24
CA GLY A 157 -31.70 8.03 18.88
C GLY A 157 -30.93 9.34 18.65
N ARG A 158 -29.97 9.65 19.52
CA ARG A 158 -29.08 10.82 19.41
C ARG A 158 -27.75 10.39 18.77
N HIS A 159 -27.82 10.09 17.49
CA HIS A 159 -26.73 9.51 16.69
C HIS A 159 -26.07 10.58 15.81
N GLU A 160 -25.34 11.52 16.42
CA GLU A 160 -24.74 12.70 15.75
C GLU A 160 -23.95 12.35 14.47
N GLU A 161 -23.34 11.17 14.42
CA GLU A 161 -22.62 10.61 13.27
C GLU A 161 -23.44 10.48 11.98
N LEU A 162 -24.77 10.46 12.06
CA LEU A 162 -25.65 10.34 10.89
C LEU A 162 -25.79 11.66 10.11
N VAL A 163 -25.44 12.79 10.72
CA VAL A 163 -25.56 14.11 10.09
C VAL A 163 -24.26 14.89 10.29
N PRO A 164 -23.56 15.27 9.21
CA PRO A 164 -22.32 16.05 9.32
C PRO A 164 -22.49 17.31 10.17
N ASP A 165 -21.52 17.57 11.05
CA ASP A 165 -21.46 18.72 11.95
C ASP A 165 -22.62 18.85 12.97
N ALA A 166 -23.39 17.77 13.20
CA ALA A 166 -24.44 17.78 14.20
C ALA A 166 -23.88 17.81 15.63
N ASP A 167 -24.53 18.59 16.49
CA ASP A 167 -24.29 18.68 17.93
C ASP A 167 -25.64 18.69 18.65
N LEU A 168 -25.98 17.55 19.23
CA LEU A 168 -27.21 17.26 19.96
C LEU A 168 -27.01 17.33 21.49
N SER A 169 -25.81 17.70 21.95
CA SER A 169 -25.42 17.69 23.37
C SER A 169 -26.35 18.53 24.26
N ARG A 170 -26.91 19.61 23.71
CA ARG A 170 -27.85 20.52 24.39
C ARG A 170 -29.24 20.57 23.77
N THR A 171 -29.56 19.62 22.89
CA THR A 171 -30.83 19.65 22.16
C THR A 171 -31.93 18.96 22.94
N VAL A 172 -32.99 19.70 23.24
CA VAL A 172 -34.21 19.18 23.89
C VAL A 172 -35.19 18.71 22.81
N GLY A 173 -35.74 17.51 22.98
CA GLY A 173 -36.63 16.89 22.01
C GLY A 173 -36.89 15.42 22.29
N TRP A 174 -37.77 14.80 21.48
CA TRP A 174 -38.01 13.36 21.51
C TRP A 174 -37.25 12.69 20.36
N PHE A 175 -36.21 11.94 20.70
CA PHE A 175 -35.28 11.34 19.73
C PHE A 175 -35.40 9.82 19.59
N THR A 176 -36.28 9.17 20.36
CA THR A 176 -36.36 7.71 20.46
C THR A 176 -36.38 7.00 19.11
N VAL A 177 -35.53 5.99 18.96
CA VAL A 177 -35.49 5.09 17.80
C VAL A 177 -35.87 3.69 18.27
N THR A 178 -36.85 3.09 17.60
CA THR A 178 -37.26 1.70 17.83
C THR A 178 -37.05 0.90 16.55
N HIS A 179 -36.37 -0.23 16.66
CA HIS A 179 -36.07 -1.08 15.52
C HIS A 179 -36.04 -2.56 15.91
N PRO A 180 -36.44 -3.46 14.99
CA PRO A 180 -36.42 -4.88 15.24
C PRO A 180 -35.00 -5.42 15.13
N VAL A 181 -34.65 -6.35 16.02
CA VAL A 181 -33.48 -7.21 15.90
C VAL A 181 -33.92 -8.66 16.03
N ARG A 182 -33.25 -9.55 15.30
CA ARG A 182 -33.50 -10.99 15.38
C ARG A 182 -32.32 -11.66 16.07
N LEU A 183 -32.59 -12.29 17.20
CA LEU A 183 -31.61 -12.87 18.09
C LEU A 183 -31.75 -14.39 18.16
N ASP A 184 -30.65 -15.10 17.95
CA ASP A 184 -30.60 -16.55 18.03
C ASP A 184 -29.41 -17.01 18.89
N THR A 185 -29.70 -17.88 19.85
CA THR A 185 -28.74 -18.54 20.75
C THR A 185 -28.72 -20.06 20.58
N ALA A 186 -29.44 -20.62 19.60
CA ALA A 186 -29.66 -22.06 19.44
C ALA A 186 -28.37 -22.85 19.20
N THR A 187 -27.34 -22.24 18.60
CA THR A 187 -26.02 -22.85 18.40
C THR A 187 -25.25 -23.05 19.70
N ALA A 188 -25.44 -22.19 20.69
CA ALA A 188 -24.84 -22.28 22.02
C ALA A 188 -25.69 -23.09 23.01
N GLY A 189 -27.01 -23.14 22.81
CA GLY A 189 -27.95 -23.82 23.68
C GLY A 189 -28.41 -22.92 24.83
N PRO A 190 -29.70 -22.55 24.91
CA PRO A 190 -30.17 -21.58 25.90
C PRO A 190 -30.01 -22.07 27.35
N ASP A 191 -30.13 -23.38 27.61
CA ASP A 191 -29.86 -23.97 28.95
C ASP A 191 -28.42 -23.72 29.42
N ALA A 192 -27.47 -23.67 28.48
CA ALA A 192 -26.05 -23.52 28.75
C ALA A 192 -25.70 -22.10 29.21
N VAL A 193 -26.50 -21.11 28.77
CA VAL A 193 -26.43 -19.71 29.23
C VAL A 193 -26.87 -19.61 30.69
N LEU A 194 -28.00 -20.22 31.05
CA LEU A 194 -28.49 -20.25 32.44
C LEU A 194 -27.49 -20.95 33.38
N ALA A 195 -26.83 -22.00 32.89
CA ALA A 195 -25.82 -22.73 33.65
C ALA A 195 -24.45 -22.02 33.75
N GLY A 196 -24.20 -20.94 33.01
CA GLY A 196 -22.93 -20.20 33.04
C GLY A 196 -21.73 -20.98 32.47
N THR A 197 -21.97 -21.90 31.54
CA THR A 197 -20.93 -22.71 30.89
C THR A 197 -20.17 -21.92 29.82
N ASP A 198 -19.19 -22.52 29.13
CA ASP A 198 -18.44 -21.85 28.05
C ASP A 198 -19.35 -21.35 26.93
N ALA A 199 -20.43 -22.09 26.66
CA ALA A 199 -21.43 -21.72 25.67
C ALA A 199 -22.18 -20.42 26.01
N ALA A 200 -22.17 -19.97 27.28
CA ALA A 200 -22.71 -18.66 27.64
C ALA A 200 -21.92 -17.51 26.98
N GLY A 201 -20.59 -17.65 26.90
CA GLY A 201 -19.73 -16.71 26.17
C GLY A 201 -19.95 -16.78 24.66
N ASP A 202 -20.22 -17.97 24.11
CA ASP A 202 -20.54 -18.14 22.69
C ASP A 202 -21.87 -17.50 22.31
N ALA A 203 -22.90 -17.64 23.17
CA ALA A 203 -24.17 -16.96 23.00
C ALA A 203 -24.01 -15.43 23.01
N LEU A 204 -23.21 -14.90 23.94
CA LEU A 204 -22.94 -13.46 24.02
C LEU A 204 -22.24 -12.94 22.77
N ARG A 205 -21.22 -13.64 22.27
CA ARG A 205 -20.55 -13.30 21.00
C ARG A 205 -21.54 -13.32 19.83
N ALA A 206 -22.36 -14.37 19.73
CA ALA A 206 -23.33 -14.51 18.65
C ALA A 206 -24.36 -13.38 18.66
N VAL A 207 -24.92 -13.05 19.81
CA VAL A 207 -25.89 -11.96 19.97
C VAL A 207 -25.25 -10.61 19.71
N LYS A 208 -24.03 -10.37 20.21
CA LYS A 208 -23.25 -9.17 19.89
C LYS A 208 -23.11 -9.00 18.39
N GLU A 209 -22.62 -10.02 17.67
CA GLU A 209 -22.44 -9.94 16.21
C GLU A 209 -23.76 -9.69 15.48
N GLN A 210 -24.85 -10.35 15.91
CA GLN A 210 -26.19 -10.12 15.35
C GLN A 210 -26.64 -8.67 15.56
N LEU A 211 -26.44 -8.10 16.74
CA LEU A 211 -26.75 -6.70 17.03
C LEU A 211 -25.90 -5.73 16.20
N ARG A 212 -24.63 -6.07 15.91
CA ARG A 212 -23.75 -5.26 15.06
C ARG A 212 -24.12 -5.28 13.57
N THR A 213 -25.01 -6.20 13.13
CA THR A 213 -25.54 -6.16 11.75
C THR A 213 -26.54 -5.03 11.52
N THR A 214 -27.04 -4.39 12.58
CA THR A 214 -28.05 -3.33 12.54
C THR A 214 -27.54 -2.09 11.78
N PRO A 215 -28.10 -1.76 10.61
CA PRO A 215 -27.70 -0.59 9.85
C PRO A 215 -28.09 0.71 10.55
N ARG A 216 -27.19 1.72 10.50
CA ARG A 216 -27.45 3.11 10.95
C ARG A 216 -28.11 3.20 12.33
N HIS A 217 -27.69 2.36 13.28
CA HIS A 217 -28.24 2.31 14.65
C HIS A 217 -29.78 2.14 14.70
N GLY A 218 -30.37 1.50 13.69
CA GLY A 218 -31.80 1.25 13.62
C GLY A 218 -32.65 2.37 12.99
N VAL A 219 -32.08 3.55 12.73
CA VAL A 219 -32.82 4.70 12.18
C VAL A 219 -33.42 4.37 10.81
N GLY A 220 -32.71 3.58 10.00
CA GLY A 220 -33.17 3.16 8.66
C GLY A 220 -34.50 2.41 8.67
N HIS A 221 -34.81 1.66 9.73
CA HIS A 221 -36.08 0.95 9.85
C HIS A 221 -37.26 1.94 9.94
N GLY A 222 -37.15 2.96 10.80
CA GLY A 222 -38.18 4.00 10.94
C GLY A 222 -38.37 4.80 9.65
N LEU A 223 -37.28 5.08 8.93
CA LEU A 223 -37.34 5.72 7.61
C LEU A 223 -38.11 4.86 6.60
N ALA A 224 -37.76 3.58 6.47
CA ALA A 224 -38.41 2.66 5.55
C ALA A 224 -39.88 2.40 5.90
N ARG A 225 -40.21 2.33 7.19
CA ARG A 225 -41.56 2.02 7.69
C ARG A 225 -42.51 3.22 7.67
N TYR A 226 -42.04 4.40 8.03
CA TYR A 226 -42.91 5.56 8.29
C TYR A 226 -42.67 6.76 7.38
N SER A 227 -41.46 6.95 6.84
CA SER A 227 -41.08 8.21 6.18
C SER A 227 -41.00 8.11 4.65
N ASP A 228 -40.42 7.03 4.12
CA ASP A 228 -40.24 6.85 2.68
C ASP A 228 -41.55 6.39 2.01
N PRO A 229 -42.15 7.20 1.11
CA PRO A 229 -43.39 6.84 0.43
C PRO A 229 -43.32 5.57 -0.42
N ALA A 230 -42.12 5.18 -0.88
CA ALA A 230 -41.93 4.01 -1.73
C ALA A 230 -41.99 2.70 -0.93
N THR A 231 -41.56 2.70 0.33
CA THR A 231 -41.49 1.50 1.17
C THR A 231 -42.51 1.46 2.30
N ALA A 232 -43.02 2.61 2.77
CA ALA A 232 -43.86 2.69 3.96
C ALA A 232 -45.11 1.80 3.89
N GLY A 233 -45.79 1.77 2.74
CA GLY A 233 -46.99 0.94 2.57
C GLY A 233 -46.72 -0.56 2.62
N GLU A 234 -45.56 -0.99 2.14
CA GLU A 234 -45.12 -2.39 2.23
C GLU A 234 -44.74 -2.75 3.66
N PHE A 235 -43.92 -1.92 4.30
CA PHE A 235 -43.45 -2.18 5.66
C PHE A 235 -44.60 -2.18 6.67
N ALA A 236 -45.62 -1.34 6.49
CA ALA A 236 -46.83 -1.37 7.30
C ALA A 236 -47.57 -2.74 7.29
N ALA A 237 -47.36 -3.56 6.25
CA ALA A 237 -47.92 -4.91 6.15
C ALA A 237 -46.99 -6.02 6.68
N LEU A 238 -45.73 -5.69 7.00
CA LEU A 238 -44.78 -6.64 7.60
C LEU A 238 -45.06 -6.85 9.10
N PRO A 239 -44.70 -8.02 9.64
CA PRO A 239 -44.86 -8.31 11.07
C PRO A 239 -44.14 -7.29 11.97
N GLU A 240 -44.70 -7.06 13.15
CA GLU A 240 -44.08 -6.28 14.23
C GLU A 240 -43.56 -7.25 15.31
N ALA A 241 -42.51 -6.84 16.03
CA ALA A 241 -42.01 -7.62 17.15
C ALA A 241 -43.06 -7.68 18.26
N GLN A 242 -43.17 -8.83 18.95
CA GLN A 242 -44.10 -8.97 20.07
C GLN A 242 -43.49 -8.59 21.42
N ILE A 243 -42.17 -8.44 21.48
CA ILE A 243 -41.42 -8.01 22.66
C ILE A 243 -40.78 -6.65 22.36
N GLY A 244 -41.01 -5.69 23.24
CA GLY A 244 -40.27 -4.43 23.29
C GLY A 244 -39.23 -4.47 24.41
N PHE A 245 -37.99 -4.08 24.13
CA PHE A 245 -36.89 -4.05 25.09
C PHE A 245 -36.23 -2.68 25.11
N ASN A 246 -36.10 -2.09 26.30
CA ASN A 246 -35.48 -0.79 26.49
C ASN A 246 -34.52 -0.83 27.70
N TYR A 247 -33.27 -0.45 27.48
CA TYR A 247 -32.30 -0.18 28.54
C TYR A 247 -32.11 1.32 28.72
N LEU A 248 -32.61 1.85 29.84
CA LEU A 248 -32.59 3.27 30.18
C LEU A 248 -31.21 3.77 30.66
N GLY A 249 -30.20 2.90 30.67
CA GLY A 249 -28.87 3.20 31.18
C GLY A 249 -28.81 3.32 32.71
N ARG A 250 -27.81 4.05 33.20
CA ARG A 250 -27.71 4.44 34.61
C ARG A 250 -28.65 5.60 34.88
N VAL A 251 -29.65 5.34 35.72
CA VAL A 251 -30.68 6.28 36.10
C VAL A 251 -30.36 6.81 37.50
N SER A 252 -29.60 7.90 37.54
CA SER A 252 -29.47 8.75 38.72
C SER A 252 -30.24 10.05 38.46
N LEU A 253 -31.58 9.94 38.45
CA LEU A 253 -32.49 11.07 38.24
C LEU A 253 -32.90 11.74 39.55
N ALA A 254 -32.29 11.34 40.67
CA ALA A 254 -32.45 12.01 41.95
C ALA A 254 -31.08 12.44 42.47
N GLY A 255 -30.92 13.73 42.74
CA GLY A 255 -29.62 14.28 43.13
C GLY A 255 -29.58 15.81 43.08
N ALA A 256 -28.49 16.36 43.62
CA ALA A 256 -28.26 17.80 43.64
C ALA A 256 -27.98 18.31 42.21
N LEU A 257 -28.77 19.28 41.74
CA LEU A 257 -28.59 19.95 40.45
C LEU A 257 -27.71 21.20 40.59
N ALA A 258 -27.90 21.92 41.69
CA ALA A 258 -27.20 23.13 42.09
C ALA A 258 -27.38 23.32 43.61
N PRO A 259 -26.62 24.20 44.29
CA PRO A 259 -26.85 24.49 45.71
C PRO A 259 -28.31 24.89 45.98
N GLY A 260 -29.02 24.07 46.78
CA GLY A 260 -30.43 24.30 47.11
C GLY A 260 -31.45 23.75 46.10
N TRP A 261 -31.02 23.11 45.01
CA TRP A 261 -31.88 22.44 44.03
C TRP A 261 -31.60 20.93 43.99
N GLU A 262 -32.67 20.15 44.12
CA GLU A 262 -32.62 18.69 44.05
C GLU A 262 -33.72 18.20 43.10
N LEU A 263 -33.35 17.36 42.13
CA LEU A 263 -34.34 16.66 41.32
C LEU A 263 -34.94 15.55 42.17
N ALA A 264 -36.22 15.65 42.52
CA ALA A 264 -36.84 14.70 43.44
C ALA A 264 -37.27 13.40 42.75
N ALA A 265 -37.82 13.50 41.53
CA ALA A 265 -38.21 12.39 40.69
C ALA A 265 -38.51 12.90 39.27
N VAL A 266 -38.30 12.03 38.29
CA VAL A 266 -38.85 12.15 36.94
C VAL A 266 -39.68 10.90 36.72
N GLY A 267 -40.92 11.05 36.25
CA GLY A 267 -41.81 9.93 35.97
C GLY A 267 -42.77 10.30 34.86
N ALA A 268 -43.19 9.29 34.10
CA ALA A 268 -44.35 9.39 33.24
C ALA A 268 -45.60 9.03 34.06
N ASP A 269 -46.73 9.69 33.79
CA ASP A 269 -48.01 9.26 34.34
C ASP A 269 -48.38 7.93 33.68
N ASP A 270 -48.80 6.93 34.47
CA ASP A 270 -49.37 5.70 33.95
C ASP A 270 -50.75 6.05 33.39
N ALA A 271 -50.81 6.53 32.15
CA ALA A 271 -52.06 6.81 31.46
C ALA A 271 -52.76 5.46 31.17
N PRO A 272 -53.83 5.11 31.92
CA PRO A 272 -54.38 3.76 31.92
C PRO A 272 -55.05 3.42 30.58
N ASP A 273 -55.52 4.43 29.87
CA ASP A 273 -56.24 4.32 28.60
C ASP A 273 -55.30 4.25 27.38
N VAL A 274 -53.97 4.25 27.58
CA VAL A 274 -52.98 4.13 26.50
C VAL A 274 -52.79 2.66 26.13
N PRO A 275 -52.85 2.29 24.84
CA PRO A 275 -52.56 0.93 24.39
C PRO A 275 -51.14 0.49 24.75
N LEU A 276 -50.95 -0.79 25.04
CA LEU A 276 -49.61 -1.38 25.06
C LEU A 276 -48.99 -1.30 23.66
N SER A 277 -47.67 -1.11 23.58
CA SER A 277 -46.95 -1.10 22.29
C SER A 277 -46.55 -2.51 21.87
N HIS A 278 -46.34 -3.40 22.85
CA HIS A 278 -45.91 -4.78 22.63
C HIS A 278 -46.69 -5.73 23.55
N THR A 279 -46.78 -7.01 23.17
CA THR A 279 -47.38 -8.06 24.01
C THR A 279 -46.64 -8.19 25.35
N VAL A 280 -45.31 -8.05 25.31
CA VAL A 280 -44.43 -7.97 26.49
C VAL A 280 -43.48 -6.79 26.32
N GLU A 281 -43.41 -5.91 27.31
CA GLU A 281 -42.46 -4.79 27.37
C GLU A 281 -41.49 -5.01 28.54
N VAL A 282 -40.19 -4.89 28.29
CA VAL A 282 -39.13 -5.02 29.30
C VAL A 282 -38.34 -3.72 29.37
N ASN A 283 -38.52 -2.98 30.46
CA ASN A 283 -37.80 -1.75 30.71
C ASN A 283 -36.76 -1.98 31.81
N VAL A 284 -35.48 -1.83 31.48
CA VAL A 284 -34.35 -2.10 32.37
C VAL A 284 -33.62 -0.81 32.71
N ALA A 285 -33.33 -0.58 33.99
CA ALA A 285 -32.56 0.57 34.45
C ALA A 285 -31.55 0.15 35.51
N ALA A 286 -30.38 0.79 35.51
CA ALA A 286 -29.40 0.64 36.58
C ALA A 286 -29.59 1.76 37.61
N HIS A 287 -29.94 1.39 38.85
CA HIS A 287 -30.16 2.31 39.96
C HIS A 287 -28.96 2.32 40.90
N GLU A 288 -28.46 3.51 41.20
CA GLU A 288 -27.39 3.69 42.18
C GLU A 288 -27.97 3.79 43.59
N GLY A 289 -27.45 2.96 44.51
CA GLY A 289 -27.84 2.98 45.92
C GLY A 289 -26.64 2.85 46.87
N PRO A 290 -26.86 2.99 48.19
CA PRO A 290 -25.79 2.89 49.19
C PRO A 290 -25.05 1.55 49.20
N GLY A 291 -25.68 0.49 48.67
CA GLY A 291 -25.13 -0.87 48.58
C GLY A 291 -24.47 -1.20 47.24
N GLY A 292 -24.35 -0.24 46.32
CA GLY A 292 -23.86 -0.44 44.95
C GLY A 292 -24.96 -0.22 43.90
N THR A 293 -24.63 -0.49 42.64
CA THR A 293 -25.57 -0.33 41.51
C THR A 293 -26.39 -1.60 41.34
N GLU A 294 -27.72 -1.50 41.38
CA GLU A 294 -28.64 -2.63 41.14
C GLU A 294 -29.36 -2.46 39.79
N LEU A 295 -29.48 -3.55 39.03
CA LEU A 295 -30.32 -3.59 37.84
C LEU A 295 -31.78 -3.85 38.23
N VAL A 296 -32.68 -2.99 37.77
CA VAL A 296 -34.12 -3.10 38.01
C VAL A 296 -34.81 -3.22 36.66
N ALA A 297 -35.46 -4.35 36.43
CA ALA A 297 -36.23 -4.63 35.21
C ALA A 297 -37.72 -4.63 35.53
N THR A 298 -38.49 -3.81 34.83
CA THR A 298 -39.96 -3.78 34.90
C THR A 298 -40.53 -4.45 33.67
N TRP A 299 -41.18 -5.58 33.90
CA TRP A 299 -41.90 -6.36 32.91
C TRP A 299 -43.36 -5.93 32.91
N THR A 300 -43.89 -5.56 31.74
CA THR A 300 -45.30 -5.26 31.52
C THR A 300 -45.83 -6.16 30.42
N TRP A 301 -47.03 -6.72 30.56
CA TRP A 301 -47.60 -7.61 29.53
C TRP A 301 -49.11 -7.48 29.39
N ALA A 302 -49.62 -7.84 28.21
CA ALA A 302 -51.04 -7.94 27.94
C ALA A 302 -51.63 -9.19 28.63
N ARG A 303 -52.31 -9.02 29.78
CA ARG A 303 -52.91 -10.14 30.55
C ARG A 303 -53.92 -10.97 29.75
N ALA A 304 -54.56 -10.34 28.76
CA ALA A 304 -55.50 -11.01 27.86
C ALA A 304 -54.83 -12.02 26.93
N LEU A 305 -53.50 -11.93 26.73
CA LEU A 305 -52.73 -12.77 25.82
C LEU A 305 -51.75 -13.68 26.56
N VAL A 306 -51.14 -13.20 27.66
CA VAL A 306 -50.13 -13.93 28.44
C VAL A 306 -50.58 -14.00 29.90
N ALA A 307 -50.70 -15.22 30.44
CA ALA A 307 -51.09 -15.44 31.83
C ALA A 307 -49.99 -14.96 32.80
N ASP A 308 -50.39 -14.44 33.96
CA ASP A 308 -49.47 -13.90 34.97
C ASP A 308 -48.39 -14.91 35.40
N ALA A 309 -48.73 -16.20 35.46
CA ALA A 309 -47.79 -17.27 35.79
C ALA A 309 -46.74 -17.49 34.69
N ASP A 310 -47.12 -17.37 33.42
CA ASP A 310 -46.21 -17.54 32.28
C ASP A 310 -45.30 -16.31 32.12
N ALA A 311 -45.83 -15.10 32.26
CA ALA A 311 -45.03 -13.88 32.29
C ALA A 311 -44.03 -13.89 33.47
N ALA A 312 -44.46 -14.38 34.64
CA ALA A 312 -43.57 -14.59 35.77
C ALA A 312 -42.45 -15.59 35.44
N ARG A 313 -42.77 -16.74 34.83
CA ARG A 313 -41.77 -17.74 34.41
C ARG A 313 -40.74 -17.15 33.45
N LEU A 314 -41.16 -16.35 32.47
CA LEU A 314 -40.24 -15.71 31.53
C LEU A 314 -39.27 -14.75 32.24
N ALA A 315 -39.79 -13.92 33.16
CA ALA A 315 -38.95 -13.00 33.94
C ALA A 315 -37.95 -13.74 34.85
N ASP A 316 -38.33 -14.89 35.41
CA ASP A 316 -37.44 -15.74 36.23
C ASP A 316 -36.36 -16.45 35.39
N LEU A 317 -36.70 -16.89 34.18
CA LEU A 317 -35.73 -17.44 33.22
C LEU A 317 -34.71 -16.37 32.79
N TRP A 318 -35.16 -15.14 32.56
CA TRP A 318 -34.27 -14.03 32.24
C TRP A 318 -33.33 -13.68 33.40
N ASP A 319 -33.82 -13.59 34.64
CA ASP A 319 -32.96 -13.40 35.83
C ASP A 319 -31.94 -14.54 35.98
N SER A 320 -32.36 -15.78 35.73
CA SER A 320 -31.47 -16.94 35.76
C SER A 320 -30.40 -16.87 34.68
N ALA A 321 -30.74 -16.44 33.47
CA ALA A 321 -29.79 -16.26 32.37
C ALA A 321 -28.78 -15.15 32.68
N LEU A 322 -29.21 -14.04 33.28
CA LEU A 322 -28.32 -12.98 33.76
C LEU A 322 -27.33 -13.50 34.82
N ARG A 323 -27.82 -14.29 35.79
CA ARG A 323 -26.93 -14.89 36.80
C ARG A 323 -25.93 -15.87 36.18
N GLY A 324 -26.36 -16.65 35.19
CA GLY A 324 -25.48 -17.53 34.42
C GLY A 324 -24.39 -16.78 33.67
N LEU A 325 -24.74 -15.69 32.98
CA LEU A 325 -23.77 -14.81 32.30
C LEU A 325 -22.80 -14.16 33.30
N ALA A 326 -23.29 -13.70 34.46
CA ALA A 326 -22.43 -13.16 35.50
C ALA A 326 -21.47 -14.21 36.07
N ALA A 327 -21.93 -15.45 36.28
CA ALA A 327 -21.09 -16.55 36.72
C ALA A 327 -20.00 -16.88 35.69
N HIS A 328 -20.35 -16.88 34.39
CA HIS A 328 -19.37 -17.05 33.31
C HIS A 328 -18.34 -15.91 33.31
N GLY A 329 -18.79 -14.65 33.37
CA GLY A 329 -17.92 -13.47 33.32
C GLY A 329 -16.96 -13.29 34.49
N GLN A 330 -17.11 -14.07 35.57
CA GLN A 330 -16.15 -14.11 36.68
C GLN A 330 -15.00 -15.10 36.46
N ARG A 331 -15.04 -15.89 35.39
CA ARG A 331 -13.99 -16.87 35.10
C ARG A 331 -12.75 -16.18 34.50
N PRO A 332 -11.53 -16.65 34.78
CA PRO A 332 -10.31 -16.07 34.23
C PRO A 332 -10.17 -16.16 32.71
N ASP A 333 -10.83 -17.15 32.11
CA ASP A 333 -10.82 -17.44 30.66
C ASP A 333 -12.03 -16.85 29.92
N ALA A 334 -12.89 -16.10 30.62
CA ALA A 334 -14.03 -15.45 29.99
C ALA A 334 -13.61 -14.20 29.21
N GLY A 335 -14.25 -13.99 28.06
CA GLY A 335 -13.97 -12.88 27.17
C GLY A 335 -13.43 -13.31 25.82
N GLY A 336 -12.80 -12.37 25.13
CA GLY A 336 -12.22 -12.55 23.80
C GLY A 336 -12.97 -11.76 22.73
N ARG A 337 -12.30 -11.54 21.60
CA ARG A 337 -12.80 -10.70 20.52
C ARG A 337 -13.78 -11.44 19.61
N THR A 338 -14.53 -10.63 18.88
CA THR A 338 -15.45 -11.02 17.81
C THR A 338 -15.04 -10.32 16.50
N PRO A 339 -15.49 -10.79 15.33
CA PRO A 339 -15.13 -10.17 14.05
C PRO A 339 -15.39 -8.66 14.00
N SER A 340 -16.48 -8.17 14.61
CA SER A 340 -16.78 -6.73 14.67
C SER A 340 -15.80 -5.88 15.49
N ASP A 341 -14.91 -6.49 16.29
CA ASP A 341 -13.87 -5.78 17.05
C ASP A 341 -12.59 -5.52 16.23
N LEU A 342 -12.46 -6.20 15.09
CA LEU A 342 -11.22 -6.29 14.33
C LEU A 342 -11.29 -5.49 13.04
N LEU A 343 -10.15 -4.91 12.67
CA LEU A 343 -9.95 -4.30 11.35
C LEU A 343 -9.63 -5.33 10.27
N VAL A 344 -9.21 -6.53 10.67
CA VAL A 344 -8.92 -7.65 9.79
C VAL A 344 -10.12 -8.57 9.74
N THR A 345 -10.50 -8.98 8.53
CA THR A 345 -11.60 -9.94 8.35
C THR A 345 -11.14 -11.33 8.77
N LEU A 346 -11.66 -11.79 9.90
CA LEU A 346 -11.40 -13.12 10.46
C LEU A 346 -12.71 -13.79 10.89
N THR A 347 -12.75 -15.11 10.78
CA THR A 347 -13.80 -15.93 11.37
C THR A 347 -13.61 -16.02 12.88
N GLN A 348 -14.69 -16.31 13.63
CA GLN A 348 -14.61 -16.46 15.08
C GLN A 348 -13.66 -17.59 15.51
N GLU A 349 -13.50 -18.63 14.68
CA GLU A 349 -12.57 -19.74 14.91
C GLU A 349 -11.11 -19.29 14.78
N GLU A 350 -10.76 -18.53 13.73
CA GLU A 350 -9.43 -17.95 13.56
C GLU A 350 -9.06 -16.99 14.71
N ILE A 351 -10.02 -16.21 15.21
CA ILE A 351 -9.80 -15.32 16.35
C ILE A 351 -9.44 -16.14 17.60
N ARG A 352 -10.16 -17.23 17.86
CA ARG A 352 -9.86 -18.12 19.01
C ARG A 352 -8.52 -18.83 18.86
N GLU A 353 -8.17 -19.26 17.65
CA GLU A 353 -6.87 -19.84 17.35
C GLU A 353 -5.75 -18.86 17.72
N LEU A 354 -5.88 -17.59 17.32
CA LEU A 354 -4.89 -16.56 17.60
C LEU A 354 -4.87 -16.17 19.08
N GLU A 355 -6.03 -16.01 19.72
CA GLU A 355 -6.19 -15.66 21.13
C GLU A 355 -5.94 -16.82 22.11
N ALA A 356 -5.65 -18.02 21.62
CA ALA A 356 -5.18 -19.13 22.46
C ALA A 356 -3.88 -18.78 23.21
N ASP A 357 -3.11 -17.83 22.67
CA ASP A 357 -2.01 -17.16 23.35
C ASP A 357 -2.56 -16.00 24.22
N PRO A 358 -2.58 -16.13 25.56
CA PRO A 358 -3.20 -15.15 26.44
C PRO A 358 -2.45 -13.81 26.47
N ASP A 359 -1.24 -13.74 25.90
CA ASP A 359 -0.48 -12.49 25.80
C ASP A 359 -0.91 -11.65 24.59
N VAL A 360 -1.86 -12.11 23.76
CA VAL A 360 -2.36 -11.35 22.60
C VAL A 360 -3.13 -10.11 23.05
N ALA A 361 -2.52 -8.95 22.81
CA ALA A 361 -3.09 -7.65 23.13
C ALA A 361 -3.93 -7.04 22.01
N ASP A 362 -3.65 -7.38 20.74
CA ASP A 362 -4.43 -6.90 19.59
C ASP A 362 -4.21 -7.78 18.34
N LEU A 363 -5.20 -7.78 17.44
CA LEU A 363 -5.16 -8.44 16.14
C LEU A 363 -5.42 -7.39 15.05
N LEU A 364 -4.45 -7.19 14.17
CA LEU A 364 -4.45 -6.12 13.19
C LEU A 364 -4.24 -6.65 11.77
N PRO A 365 -4.80 -5.99 10.74
CA PRO A 365 -4.46 -6.28 9.35
C PRO A 365 -3.03 -5.84 9.08
N LEU A 366 -2.49 -6.33 7.97
CA LEU A 366 -1.21 -5.86 7.48
C LEU A 366 -1.34 -4.48 6.82
N ALA A 367 -0.35 -3.63 7.05
CA ALA A 367 -0.10 -2.45 6.23
C ALA A 367 0.35 -2.86 4.82
N PRO A 368 0.11 -2.03 3.79
CA PRO A 368 0.30 -2.42 2.38
C PRO A 368 1.67 -2.99 2.03
N LEU A 369 2.75 -2.42 2.58
CA LEU A 369 4.11 -2.91 2.32
C LEU A 369 4.42 -4.20 3.08
N GLN A 370 3.82 -4.44 4.25
CA GLN A 370 4.10 -5.63 5.08
C GLN A 370 3.82 -6.92 4.32
N GLU A 371 2.77 -6.97 3.50
CA GLU A 371 2.46 -8.16 2.68
C GLU A 371 3.62 -8.55 1.76
N GLY A 372 4.21 -7.56 1.08
CA GLY A 372 5.38 -7.76 0.22
C GLY A 372 6.60 -8.23 1.01
N LEU A 373 6.86 -7.62 2.18
CA LEU A 373 7.98 -8.01 3.04
C LEU A 373 7.85 -9.46 3.53
N LEU A 374 6.66 -9.85 4.01
CA LEU A 374 6.40 -11.22 4.47
C LEU A 374 6.54 -12.25 3.36
N PHE A 375 6.12 -11.90 2.14
CA PHE A 375 6.31 -12.77 0.98
C PHE A 375 7.79 -13.02 0.76
N HIS A 376 8.62 -11.98 0.67
CA HIS A 376 10.06 -12.14 0.44
C HIS A 376 10.78 -12.91 1.56
N HIS A 377 10.40 -12.69 2.82
CA HIS A 377 10.96 -13.44 3.96
C HIS A 377 10.72 -14.96 3.82
N GLN A 378 9.52 -15.38 3.39
CA GLN A 378 9.15 -16.79 3.22
C GLN A 378 9.94 -17.52 2.11
N TYR A 379 10.48 -16.79 1.13
CA TYR A 379 11.25 -17.36 0.01
C TYR A 379 12.78 -17.21 0.16
N GLY A 380 13.26 -16.53 1.20
CA GLY A 380 14.69 -16.41 1.50
C GLY A 380 15.19 -17.57 2.36
N ASP A 381 16.46 -17.95 2.22
CA ASP A 381 17.12 -19.02 3.00
C ASP A 381 17.43 -18.62 4.47
N GLY A 382 16.73 -17.63 5.03
CA GLY A 382 16.80 -17.19 6.44
C GLY A 382 18.11 -16.50 6.89
N ALA A 383 19.24 -16.76 6.22
CA ALA A 383 20.56 -16.29 6.66
C ALA A 383 20.89 -14.84 6.24
N ASP A 384 20.20 -14.28 5.24
CA ASP A 384 20.47 -12.95 4.66
C ASP A 384 19.17 -12.25 4.20
N ASP A 385 18.30 -11.96 5.17
CA ASP A 385 17.06 -11.22 4.92
C ASP A 385 17.36 -9.72 4.65
N PRO A 386 17.08 -9.20 3.43
CA PRO A 386 17.39 -7.82 3.05
C PRO A 386 16.56 -6.79 3.84
N TYR A 387 15.54 -7.22 4.59
CA TYR A 387 14.69 -6.35 5.38
C TYR A 387 15.10 -6.19 6.83
N ILE A 388 16.22 -6.82 7.23
CA ILE A 388 16.88 -6.57 8.50
C ILE A 388 17.83 -5.37 8.34
N SER A 389 17.63 -4.33 9.14
CA SER A 389 18.56 -3.20 9.17
C SER A 389 19.07 -2.89 10.58
N GLN A 390 20.24 -2.27 10.64
CA GLN A 390 20.93 -1.90 11.87
C GLN A 390 21.17 -0.39 11.94
N LEU A 391 20.80 0.20 13.07
CA LEU A 391 21.27 1.52 13.46
C LEU A 391 22.33 1.37 14.55
N ARG A 392 23.51 1.95 14.35
CA ARG A 392 24.62 1.96 15.31
C ARG A 392 24.82 3.37 15.82
N VAL A 393 24.89 3.54 17.14
CA VAL A 393 25.15 4.81 17.80
C VAL A 393 26.36 4.64 18.72
N GLU A 394 27.43 5.38 18.44
CA GLU A 394 28.58 5.45 19.32
C GLU A 394 28.31 6.37 20.52
N LEU A 395 28.66 5.90 21.71
CA LEU A 395 28.50 6.60 22.98
C LEU A 395 29.80 6.44 23.78
N THR A 396 30.37 7.54 24.27
CA THR A 396 31.57 7.51 25.12
C THR A 396 31.26 8.09 26.50
N GLY A 397 31.68 7.41 27.57
CA GLY A 397 31.55 7.86 28.96
C GLY A 397 30.99 6.79 29.90
N ALA A 398 30.62 7.21 31.12
CA ALA A 398 30.15 6.32 32.18
C ALA A 398 28.67 5.90 31.99
N LEU A 399 28.42 5.00 31.04
CA LEU A 399 27.08 4.52 30.69
C LEU A 399 26.50 3.55 31.73
N ASP A 400 25.37 3.91 32.34
CA ASP A 400 24.56 2.99 33.18
C ASP A 400 23.80 1.97 32.32
N ARG A 401 24.33 0.73 32.29
CA ARG A 401 23.76 -0.36 31.49
C ARG A 401 22.38 -0.82 31.96
N THR A 402 22.12 -0.74 33.28
CA THR A 402 20.83 -1.17 33.85
C THR A 402 19.73 -0.23 33.44
N ARG A 403 19.99 1.08 33.49
CA ARG A 403 19.05 2.11 32.99
C ARG A 403 18.81 1.98 31.50
N LEU A 404 19.85 1.68 30.71
CA LEU A 404 19.70 1.49 29.27
C LEU A 404 18.81 0.28 28.94
N ARG A 405 19.04 -0.85 29.61
CA ARG A 405 18.20 -2.05 29.44
C ARG A 405 16.74 -1.77 29.81
N ALA A 406 16.50 -1.08 30.92
CA ALA A 406 15.15 -0.69 31.35
C ALA A 406 14.47 0.27 30.36
N ALA A 407 15.22 1.24 29.82
CA ALA A 407 14.73 2.15 28.80
C ALA A 407 14.33 1.40 27.51
N ALA A 408 15.12 0.41 27.09
CA ALA A 408 14.82 -0.38 25.89
C ALA A 408 13.51 -1.19 26.05
N ALA A 409 13.29 -1.79 27.22
CA ALA A 409 12.04 -2.47 27.55
C ALA A 409 10.84 -1.52 27.52
N GLU A 410 11.00 -0.32 28.06
CA GLU A 410 9.92 0.68 28.10
C GLU A 410 9.58 1.22 26.72
N VAL A 411 10.56 1.45 25.84
CA VAL A 411 10.32 1.81 24.43
C VAL A 411 9.53 0.73 23.71
N GLN A 412 9.89 -0.54 23.91
CA GLN A 412 9.16 -1.67 23.32
C GLN A 412 7.72 -1.75 23.85
N ARG A 413 7.51 -1.56 25.16
CA ARG A 413 6.17 -1.50 25.77
C ARG A 413 5.33 -0.34 25.24
N ARG A 414 5.96 0.82 25.08
CA ARG A 414 5.34 2.08 24.64
C ARG A 414 4.82 2.04 23.21
N HIS A 415 5.50 1.29 22.32
CA HIS A 415 5.19 1.27 20.89
C HIS A 415 4.67 -0.12 20.45
N PRO A 416 3.34 -0.31 20.32
CA PRO A 416 2.75 -1.62 19.97
C PRO A 416 3.32 -2.28 18.72
N ALA A 417 3.72 -1.50 17.71
CA ALA A 417 4.32 -2.04 16.49
C ALA A 417 5.62 -2.84 16.77
N LEU A 418 6.42 -2.44 17.76
CA LEU A 418 7.65 -3.16 18.15
C LEU A 418 7.37 -4.48 18.89
N ARG A 419 6.10 -4.72 19.27
CA ARG A 419 5.60 -5.93 19.96
C ARG A 419 4.81 -6.83 19.02
N ALA A 420 4.84 -6.52 17.72
CA ALA A 420 4.10 -7.25 16.71
C ALA A 420 4.88 -8.47 16.22
N ALA A 421 4.14 -9.54 15.95
CA ALA A 421 4.53 -10.72 15.19
C ALA A 421 3.55 -10.90 14.03
N PHE A 422 3.92 -11.70 13.04
CA PHE A 422 3.11 -11.95 11.85
C PHE A 422 2.80 -13.43 11.73
N ARG A 423 1.54 -13.79 11.98
CA ARG A 423 1.07 -15.18 11.93
C ARG A 423 0.13 -15.36 10.74
N ARG A 424 0.06 -16.59 10.22
CA ARG A 424 -1.01 -16.99 9.29
C ARG A 424 -1.98 -17.90 10.04
N THR A 425 -3.26 -17.66 9.87
CA THR A 425 -4.30 -18.54 10.41
C THR A 425 -4.30 -19.88 9.67
N ALA A 426 -5.02 -20.88 10.20
CA ALA A 426 -5.20 -22.16 9.50
C ALA A 426 -5.76 -22.03 8.07
N GLN A 427 -6.45 -20.92 7.78
CA GLN A 427 -7.06 -20.63 6.46
C GLN A 427 -6.12 -19.81 5.56
N GLY A 428 -4.93 -19.46 6.05
CA GLY A 428 -3.87 -18.77 5.29
C GLY A 428 -3.88 -17.24 5.41
N THR A 429 -4.85 -16.67 6.13
CA THR A 429 -4.99 -15.22 6.34
C THR A 429 -3.81 -14.68 7.13
N PRO A 430 -3.01 -13.74 6.59
CA PRO A 430 -1.93 -13.12 7.35
C PRO A 430 -2.49 -12.08 8.35
N VAL A 431 -2.03 -12.15 9.59
CA VAL A 431 -2.48 -11.27 10.68
C VAL A 431 -1.27 -10.75 11.44
N GLN A 432 -1.30 -9.45 11.74
CA GLN A 432 -0.36 -8.83 12.67
C GLN A 432 -0.89 -9.05 14.11
N VAL A 433 -0.16 -9.82 14.90
CA VAL A 433 -0.48 -10.15 16.29
C VAL A 433 0.39 -9.30 17.21
N VAL A 434 -0.24 -8.44 18.01
CA VAL A 434 0.47 -7.58 18.97
C VAL A 434 0.44 -8.23 20.34
N LEU A 435 1.61 -8.48 20.93
CA LEU A 435 1.72 -9.06 22.28
C LEU A 435 1.62 -7.98 23.37
N ALA A 436 1.08 -8.31 24.54
CA ALA A 436 0.99 -7.45 25.71
C ALA A 436 2.37 -7.30 26.38
N HIS A 437 3.08 -8.42 26.57
CA HIS A 437 4.35 -8.50 27.30
C HIS A 437 5.41 -9.25 26.49
N PRO A 438 5.90 -8.68 25.38
CA PRO A 438 6.96 -9.35 24.60
C PRO A 438 8.26 -9.43 25.40
N PRO A 439 9.09 -10.48 25.16
CA PRO A 439 10.40 -10.57 25.77
C PRO A 439 11.31 -9.42 25.26
N LEU A 440 12.29 -9.02 26.08
CA LEU A 440 13.34 -8.09 25.67
C LEU A 440 14.58 -8.88 25.20
N ASP A 441 14.93 -8.77 23.92
CA ASP A 441 16.22 -9.24 23.41
C ASP A 441 17.26 -8.12 23.52
N PHE A 442 18.07 -8.20 24.58
CA PHE A 442 19.15 -7.25 24.86
C PHE A 442 20.42 -8.00 25.23
N THR A 443 21.45 -7.83 24.41
CA THR A 443 22.76 -8.50 24.52
C THR A 443 23.86 -7.49 24.85
N GLU A 444 24.72 -7.83 25.82
CA GLU A 444 25.93 -7.06 26.12
C GLU A 444 27.17 -7.82 25.62
N VAL A 445 28.03 -7.14 24.88
CA VAL A 445 29.28 -7.71 24.34
C VAL A 445 30.46 -6.86 24.81
N ALA A 446 31.41 -7.50 25.48
CA ALA A 446 32.70 -6.87 25.79
C ALA A 446 33.65 -7.12 24.62
N LEU A 447 34.09 -6.05 23.96
CA LEU A 447 35.05 -6.10 22.87
C LEU A 447 36.47 -6.10 23.43
N THR A 448 37.38 -6.81 22.75
CA THR A 448 38.82 -6.76 23.06
C THR A 448 39.56 -5.75 22.18
N ASP A 449 39.06 -5.51 20.97
CA ASP A 449 39.52 -4.46 20.05
C ASP A 449 38.35 -3.89 19.22
N ARG A 450 38.57 -2.74 18.57
CA ARG A 450 37.51 -2.06 17.79
C ARG A 450 37.14 -2.79 16.48
N GLY A 451 38.05 -3.60 15.93
CA GLY A 451 37.83 -4.36 14.71
C GLY A 451 36.82 -5.50 14.88
N GLU A 452 36.59 -5.96 16.11
CA GLU A 452 35.57 -6.98 16.41
C GLU A 452 34.13 -6.49 16.20
N LEU A 453 33.88 -5.17 16.26
CA LEU A 453 32.53 -4.60 16.20
C LEU A 453 31.78 -4.99 14.92
N ASP A 454 32.45 -4.97 13.77
CA ASP A 454 31.83 -5.33 12.49
C ASP A 454 31.46 -6.80 12.42
N ALA A 455 32.30 -7.68 12.98
CA ALA A 455 31.99 -9.10 13.08
C ALA A 455 30.81 -9.37 14.02
N VAL A 456 30.74 -8.66 15.16
CA VAL A 456 29.60 -8.72 16.09
C VAL A 456 28.31 -8.28 15.40
N CYS A 457 28.36 -7.15 14.67
CA CYS A 457 27.20 -6.64 13.95
C CYS A 457 26.76 -7.57 12.82
N ALA A 458 27.71 -8.14 12.06
CA ALA A 458 27.42 -9.11 11.00
C ALA A 458 26.81 -10.39 11.55
N ALA A 459 27.39 -10.96 12.62
CA ALA A 459 26.84 -12.13 13.29
C ALA A 459 25.41 -11.89 13.81
N ASP A 460 25.14 -10.70 14.35
CA ASP A 460 23.78 -10.33 14.75
C ASP A 460 22.82 -10.28 13.55
N ARG A 461 23.21 -9.70 12.40
CA ARG A 461 22.35 -9.71 11.19
C ARG A 461 22.06 -11.14 10.70
N HIS A 462 23.08 -11.99 10.62
CA HIS A 462 22.92 -13.39 10.19
C HIS A 462 22.09 -14.24 11.16
N ARG A 463 21.92 -13.82 12.41
CA ARG A 463 21.00 -14.48 13.35
C ARG A 463 19.54 -14.44 12.87
N GLY A 464 19.18 -13.48 12.00
CA GLY A 464 17.85 -13.38 11.43
C GLY A 464 16.75 -13.01 12.44
N PHE A 465 15.51 -13.03 11.99
CA PHE A 465 14.31 -12.97 12.85
C PHE A 465 13.35 -14.08 12.45
N ASP A 466 12.68 -14.70 13.42
CA ASP A 466 11.45 -15.45 13.15
C ASP A 466 10.30 -14.45 13.12
N ILE A 467 9.75 -14.19 11.95
CA ILE A 467 8.69 -13.20 11.75
C ILE A 467 7.40 -13.53 12.52
N THR A 468 7.23 -14.80 12.92
CA THR A 468 6.06 -15.32 13.63
C THR A 468 6.13 -15.14 15.15
N ALA A 469 7.30 -14.73 15.65
CA ALA A 469 7.57 -14.50 17.07
C ALA A 469 8.03 -13.06 17.34
N ALA A 470 7.38 -12.38 18.29
CA ALA A 470 7.81 -11.07 18.74
C ALA A 470 8.90 -11.20 19.84
N PRO A 471 9.82 -10.22 19.96
CA PRO A 471 9.91 -9.00 19.16
C PRO A 471 10.75 -9.13 17.89
N LEU A 472 10.45 -8.23 16.94
CA LEU A 472 11.20 -8.06 15.70
C LEU A 472 12.19 -6.87 15.78
N ILE A 473 12.66 -6.60 17.00
CA ILE A 473 13.71 -5.63 17.33
C ILE A 473 14.60 -6.21 18.43
N ARG A 474 15.91 -5.98 18.34
CA ARG A 474 16.92 -6.48 19.28
C ARG A 474 17.95 -5.40 19.53
N TRP A 475 18.52 -5.41 20.73
CA TRP A 475 19.47 -4.41 21.18
C TRP A 475 20.80 -5.08 21.52
N THR A 476 21.90 -4.57 20.98
CA THR A 476 23.25 -5.05 21.31
C THR A 476 24.09 -3.87 21.79
N LEU A 477 24.59 -3.95 23.02
CA LEU A 477 25.55 -2.99 23.58
C LEU A 477 26.95 -3.60 23.51
N ALA A 478 27.73 -3.18 22.52
CA ALA A 478 29.14 -3.55 22.41
C ALA A 478 30.00 -2.51 23.17
N SER A 479 30.97 -2.94 23.98
CA SER A 479 31.74 -2.03 24.85
C SER A 479 33.24 -2.35 24.83
N LEU A 480 34.07 -1.32 24.70
CA LEU A 480 35.53 -1.33 24.84
C LEU A 480 35.95 -0.22 25.81
N GLY A 481 36.18 -0.55 27.09
CA GLY A 481 36.43 0.45 28.13
C GLY A 481 35.22 1.36 28.34
N GLU A 482 35.40 2.67 28.17
CA GLU A 482 34.32 3.69 28.23
C GLU A 482 33.73 4.02 26.85
N HIS A 483 34.16 3.32 25.79
CA HIS A 483 33.57 3.44 24.47
C HIS A 483 32.51 2.36 24.30
N HIS A 484 31.30 2.78 23.95
CA HIS A 484 30.14 1.94 23.77
C HIS A 484 29.56 2.14 22.37
N THR A 485 29.06 1.07 21.78
CA THR A 485 28.26 1.12 20.56
C THR A 485 26.94 0.44 20.84
N LEU A 486 25.86 1.22 20.82
CA LEU A 486 24.51 0.69 20.88
C LEU A 486 24.06 0.36 19.45
N VAL A 487 23.70 -0.89 19.22
CA VAL A 487 23.18 -1.39 17.95
C VAL A 487 21.72 -1.76 18.13
N ALA A 488 20.84 -1.12 17.37
CA ALA A 488 19.44 -1.47 17.26
C ALA A 488 19.22 -2.21 15.93
N THR A 489 18.94 -3.50 16.01
CA THR A 489 18.66 -4.35 14.85
C THR A 489 17.17 -4.61 14.79
N ALA A 490 16.52 -4.30 13.67
CA ALA A 490 15.08 -4.47 13.53
C ALA A 490 14.68 -4.89 12.12
N HIS A 491 13.65 -5.73 12.05
CA HIS A 491 13.00 -6.06 10.78
C HIS A 491 12.14 -4.88 10.30
N HIS A 492 12.15 -4.58 8.99
CA HIS A 492 11.39 -3.46 8.41
C HIS A 492 9.87 -3.61 8.54
N SER A 493 9.35 -4.80 8.83
CA SER A 493 7.89 -5.01 8.99
C SER A 493 7.30 -4.26 10.19
N VAL A 494 8.07 -3.97 11.23
CA VAL A 494 7.57 -3.30 12.46
C VAL A 494 7.88 -1.81 12.51
N ARG A 495 8.66 -1.28 11.56
CA ARG A 495 9.12 0.11 11.55
C ARG A 495 9.56 0.56 10.16
N ASP A 496 9.39 1.83 9.88
CA ASP A 496 9.96 2.51 8.70
C ASP A 496 11.19 3.38 9.04
N GLY A 497 11.72 4.12 8.05
CA GLY A 497 12.84 5.05 8.25
C GLY A 497 12.52 6.22 9.20
N TRP A 498 11.26 6.66 9.26
CA TRP A 498 10.79 7.71 10.20
C TRP A 498 10.70 7.21 11.65
N SER A 499 10.43 5.94 11.85
CA SER A 499 10.23 5.34 13.17
C SER A 499 11.51 5.24 13.98
N MET A 500 12.65 4.98 13.36
CA MET A 500 13.90 4.71 14.09
C MET A 500 14.43 5.95 14.87
N PRO A 501 14.44 7.17 14.29
CA PRO A 501 14.73 8.39 15.07
C PRO A 501 13.82 8.57 16.29
N ILE A 502 12.52 8.26 16.16
CA ILE A 502 11.54 8.36 17.25
C ILE A 502 11.85 7.34 18.35
N VAL A 503 12.16 6.10 17.95
CA VAL A 503 12.58 5.01 18.87
C VAL A 503 13.82 5.42 19.65
N MET A 504 14.82 6.01 19.00
CA MET A 504 16.06 6.44 19.66
C MET A 504 15.84 7.64 20.59
N ARG A 505 15.02 8.62 20.18
CA ARG A 505 14.60 9.75 21.02
C ARG A 505 13.91 9.26 22.29
N ASP A 506 12.93 8.37 22.15
CA ASP A 506 12.16 7.83 23.27
C ASP A 506 13.05 6.97 24.19
N LEU A 507 13.98 6.19 23.63
CA LEU A 507 14.99 5.43 24.39
C LEU A 507 15.79 6.35 25.32
N MET A 508 16.32 7.45 24.76
CA MET A 508 17.15 8.36 25.53
C MET A 508 16.33 9.17 26.56
N ALA A 509 15.08 9.53 26.25
CA ALA A 509 14.18 10.16 27.21
C ALA A 509 13.88 9.21 28.40
N HIS A 510 13.57 7.94 28.13
CA HIS A 510 13.38 6.94 29.17
C HIS A 510 14.67 6.67 29.96
N TYR A 511 15.83 6.68 29.30
CA TYR A 511 17.13 6.57 29.97
C TYR A 511 17.31 7.70 30.99
N LEU A 512 16.97 8.93 30.63
CA LEU A 512 17.07 10.11 31.50
C LEU A 512 15.97 10.18 32.58
N GLY A 513 14.85 9.48 32.39
CA GLY A 513 13.67 9.58 33.25
C GLY A 513 12.77 10.77 32.91
N ASP A 514 12.87 11.29 31.69
CA ASP A 514 12.04 12.40 31.21
C ASP A 514 10.59 11.90 30.94
N PRO A 515 9.55 12.68 31.31
CA PRO A 515 8.17 12.32 30.98
C PRO A 515 7.91 12.46 29.48
N LEU A 516 7.24 11.46 28.89
CA LEU A 516 6.81 11.48 27.50
C LEU A 516 5.28 11.50 27.41
N PRO A 517 4.68 12.20 26.42
CA PRO A 517 3.23 12.14 26.18
C PRO A 517 2.80 10.71 25.84
N GLN A 518 1.51 10.40 25.90
CA GLN A 518 1.01 9.09 25.46
C GLN A 518 1.29 8.91 23.95
N ALA A 519 1.96 7.83 23.57
CA ALA A 519 2.19 7.50 22.17
C ALA A 519 0.87 7.08 21.52
N ARG A 520 0.57 7.65 20.34
CA ARG A 520 -0.58 7.22 19.54
C ARG A 520 -0.21 5.91 18.83
N PRO A 521 -1.02 4.84 18.98
CA PRO A 521 -0.68 3.52 18.42
C PRO A 521 -0.81 3.51 16.90
N HIS A 522 0.02 2.69 16.24
CA HIS A 522 -0.05 2.45 14.78
C HIS A 522 -1.40 1.93 14.30
N ARG A 523 -2.21 1.29 15.17
CA ARG A 523 -3.61 0.93 14.89
C ARG A 523 -4.41 2.11 14.31
N ALA A 524 -4.20 3.33 14.80
CA ALA A 524 -4.90 4.51 14.30
C ALA A 524 -4.64 4.79 12.81
N HIS A 525 -3.46 4.40 12.29
CA HIS A 525 -3.16 4.46 10.86
C HIS A 525 -3.89 3.36 10.08
N LEU A 526 -3.97 2.15 10.62
CA LEU A 526 -4.74 1.06 10.01
C LEU A 526 -6.25 1.37 9.99
N ASP A 527 -6.78 1.97 11.06
CA ASP A 527 -8.16 2.50 11.09
C ASP A 527 -8.36 3.57 10.00
N TRP A 528 -7.37 4.43 9.78
CA TRP A 528 -7.42 5.43 8.70
C TRP A 528 -7.38 4.78 7.33
N LEU A 529 -6.53 3.77 7.11
CA LEU A 529 -6.45 3.01 5.86
C LEU A 529 -7.77 2.31 5.53
N ALA A 530 -8.41 1.70 6.53
CA ALA A 530 -9.69 1.01 6.35
C ALA A 530 -10.85 1.93 5.89
N ARG A 531 -10.72 3.25 6.08
CA ARG A 531 -11.70 4.25 5.65
C ARG A 531 -11.42 4.84 4.26
N GLN A 532 -10.30 4.49 3.61
CA GLN A 532 -9.95 5.06 2.32
C GLN A 532 -10.81 4.47 1.19
N ASP A 533 -11.08 5.28 0.17
CA ASP A 533 -11.82 4.84 -1.03
C ASP A 533 -10.92 3.98 -1.91
N ARG A 534 -11.00 2.66 -1.67
CA ARG A 534 -10.28 1.66 -2.45
C ARG A 534 -10.67 1.67 -3.92
N THR A 535 -11.95 1.89 -4.25
CA THR A 535 -12.42 1.86 -5.65
C THR A 535 -11.83 3.01 -6.45
N ALA A 536 -11.78 4.21 -5.86
CA ALA A 536 -11.13 5.36 -6.46
C ALA A 536 -9.62 5.13 -6.66
N ALA A 537 -8.94 4.54 -5.67
CA ALA A 537 -7.52 4.21 -5.79
C ALA A 537 -7.24 3.17 -6.89
N GLU A 538 -8.05 2.12 -7.01
CA GLU A 538 -7.91 1.12 -8.08
C GLU A 538 -8.11 1.75 -9.47
N ALA A 539 -9.09 2.65 -9.62
CA ALA A 539 -9.31 3.37 -10.87
C ALA A 539 -8.13 4.29 -11.24
N ALA A 540 -7.61 5.06 -10.29
CA ALA A 540 -6.49 5.98 -10.52
C ALA A 540 -5.19 5.25 -10.92
N TRP A 541 -4.87 4.15 -10.23
CA TRP A 541 -3.72 3.31 -10.57
C TRP A 541 -3.90 2.59 -11.91
N GLY A 542 -5.11 2.12 -12.20
CA GLY A 542 -5.46 1.55 -13.50
C GLY A 542 -5.24 2.52 -14.65
N GLU A 543 -5.65 3.79 -14.49
CA GLU A 543 -5.41 4.84 -15.48
C GLU A 543 -3.91 5.15 -15.64
N ALA A 544 -3.18 5.31 -14.53
CA ALA A 544 -1.75 5.64 -14.57
C ALA A 544 -0.88 4.56 -15.24
N LEU A 545 -1.28 3.29 -15.13
CA LEU A 545 -0.55 2.16 -15.70
C LEU A 545 -1.15 1.67 -17.04
N ALA A 546 -2.19 2.33 -17.54
CA ALA A 546 -2.82 1.97 -18.80
C ALA A 546 -1.82 2.04 -19.98
N GLY A 547 -1.86 1.02 -20.84
CA GLY A 547 -0.99 0.93 -22.02
C GLY A 547 0.47 0.63 -21.72
N LEU A 548 0.82 0.17 -20.51
CA LEU A 548 2.16 -0.33 -20.22
C LEU A 548 2.38 -1.68 -20.92
N ASP A 549 3.44 -1.80 -21.72
CA ASP A 549 3.75 -3.03 -22.47
C ASP A 549 4.35 -4.16 -21.60
N GLY A 550 4.88 -3.82 -20.43
CA GLY A 550 5.54 -4.75 -19.51
C GLY A 550 6.38 -4.05 -18.46
N GLY A 551 6.92 -4.82 -17.51
CA GLY A 551 7.83 -4.31 -16.50
C GLY A 551 9.16 -3.80 -17.07
N THR A 552 9.79 -2.88 -16.34
CA THR A 552 11.13 -2.37 -16.64
C THR A 552 12.14 -3.07 -15.73
N LEU A 553 12.76 -4.13 -16.25
CA LEU A 553 13.63 -5.03 -15.49
C LEU A 553 15.06 -4.99 -16.02
N LEU A 554 16.05 -4.93 -15.13
CA LEU A 554 17.48 -5.09 -15.44
C LEU A 554 17.92 -6.56 -15.36
N SER A 555 17.30 -7.33 -14.48
CA SER A 555 17.53 -8.76 -14.29
C SER A 555 16.53 -9.61 -15.06
N THR A 556 16.94 -10.82 -15.43
CA THR A 556 16.07 -11.86 -16.01
C THR A 556 15.74 -12.98 -15.03
N GLY A 557 16.21 -12.88 -13.78
CA GLY A 557 16.01 -13.90 -12.74
C GLY A 557 16.11 -13.39 -11.29
N PRO A 558 15.73 -14.23 -10.31
CA PRO A 558 15.73 -13.88 -8.89
C PRO A 558 17.14 -13.57 -8.37
N ALA A 559 17.22 -12.89 -7.23
CA ALA A 559 18.49 -12.63 -6.54
C ALA A 559 19.13 -13.92 -6.03
N PRO A 560 20.45 -14.13 -6.23
CA PRO A 560 21.18 -15.19 -5.54
C PRO A 560 21.12 -14.96 -4.03
N ALA A 561 20.86 -16.02 -3.26
CA ALA A 561 20.89 -15.95 -1.80
C ALA A 561 22.33 -15.70 -1.30
N GLY A 562 22.46 -14.84 -0.28
CA GLY A 562 23.71 -14.60 0.45
C GLY A 562 24.78 -13.76 -0.25
N GLN A 563 24.42 -13.03 -1.30
CA GLN A 563 25.32 -12.09 -1.96
C GLN A 563 25.07 -10.68 -1.47
N GLU A 564 26.02 -10.09 -0.72
CA GLU A 564 25.92 -8.68 -0.35
C GLU A 564 25.92 -7.81 -1.63
N PRO A 565 25.00 -6.84 -1.76
CA PRO A 565 24.99 -5.95 -2.90
C PRO A 565 26.23 -5.07 -2.89
N GLY A 566 26.75 -4.78 -4.09
CA GLY A 566 27.76 -3.75 -4.27
C GLY A 566 27.18 -2.38 -3.89
N ARG A 567 28.00 -1.56 -3.24
CA ARG A 567 27.61 -0.23 -2.77
C ARG A 567 28.55 0.84 -3.31
N LEU A 568 27.97 1.93 -3.77
CA LEU A 568 28.68 3.13 -4.23
C LEU A 568 28.11 4.34 -3.48
N ASP A 569 28.96 5.03 -2.72
CA ASP A 569 28.61 6.29 -2.08
C ASP A 569 29.17 7.45 -2.92
N LEU A 570 28.30 8.38 -3.32
CA LEU A 570 28.62 9.52 -4.16
C LEU A 570 28.17 10.80 -3.46
N THR A 571 28.98 11.85 -3.59
CA THR A 571 28.61 13.21 -3.19
C THR A 571 28.57 14.08 -4.43
N VAL A 572 27.45 14.81 -4.58
CA VAL A 572 27.22 15.73 -5.68
C VAL A 572 27.24 17.15 -5.10
N ASP A 573 28.41 17.78 -5.15
CA ASP A 573 28.67 19.10 -4.60
C ASP A 573 28.45 20.22 -5.64
N GLY A 574 28.26 21.46 -5.16
CA GLY A 574 28.20 22.65 -6.00
C GLY A 574 26.92 22.80 -6.83
N LEU A 575 25.90 21.99 -6.56
CA LEU A 575 24.60 22.01 -7.22
C LEU A 575 23.53 22.56 -6.27
N ASP A 576 23.02 23.76 -6.56
CA ASP A 576 21.88 24.34 -5.81
C ASP A 576 20.54 23.75 -6.29
N VAL A 577 20.33 22.47 -5.94
CA VAL A 577 19.13 21.70 -6.29
C VAL A 577 17.87 22.32 -5.71
N ARG A 578 17.97 22.99 -4.54
CA ARG A 578 16.84 23.67 -3.90
C ARG A 578 16.41 24.90 -4.69
N ALA A 579 17.35 25.71 -5.17
CA ALA A 579 17.02 26.83 -6.04
C ALA A 579 16.47 26.38 -7.39
N ALA A 580 17.02 25.32 -7.99
CA ALA A 580 16.47 24.78 -9.24
C ALA A 580 15.05 24.28 -9.09
N ALA A 581 14.76 23.53 -8.01
CA ALA A 581 13.42 23.07 -7.66
C ALA A 581 12.45 24.26 -7.57
N ARG A 582 12.83 25.33 -6.84
CA ARG A 582 12.04 26.57 -6.75
C ARG A 582 11.83 27.26 -8.10
N ARG A 583 12.86 27.35 -8.94
CA ARG A 583 12.76 27.99 -10.28
C ARG A 583 11.80 27.24 -11.20
N LEU A 584 11.81 25.91 -11.14
CA LEU A 584 10.98 25.05 -12.00
C LEU A 584 9.58 24.81 -11.42
N GLY A 585 9.33 25.18 -10.16
CA GLY A 585 8.06 24.94 -9.47
C GLY A 585 7.86 23.47 -9.11
N VAL A 586 8.95 22.73 -8.88
CA VAL A 586 8.92 21.29 -8.53
C VAL A 586 9.63 21.01 -7.21
N THR A 587 9.48 19.81 -6.67
CA THR A 587 10.21 19.36 -5.48
C THR A 587 11.63 18.90 -5.83
N VAL A 588 12.55 18.93 -4.85
CA VAL A 588 13.90 18.36 -5.02
C VAL A 588 13.81 16.86 -5.36
N ASN A 589 12.90 16.13 -4.71
CA ASN A 589 12.64 14.73 -5.02
C ASN A 589 12.30 14.52 -6.51
N THR A 590 11.44 15.36 -7.09
CA THR A 590 11.09 15.29 -8.52
C THR A 590 12.31 15.45 -9.43
N LEU A 591 13.23 16.37 -9.12
CA LEU A 591 14.46 16.55 -9.91
C LEU A 591 15.36 15.31 -9.86
N VAL A 592 15.50 14.72 -8.68
CA VAL A 592 16.32 13.51 -8.51
C VAL A 592 15.65 12.31 -9.17
N GLN A 593 14.33 12.16 -9.03
CA GLN A 593 13.53 11.15 -9.74
C GLN A 593 13.64 11.31 -11.26
N SER A 594 13.68 12.54 -11.77
CA SER A 594 13.85 12.79 -13.20
C SER A 594 15.21 12.28 -13.70
N ALA A 595 16.30 12.57 -12.98
CA ALA A 595 17.63 12.05 -13.33
C ALA A 595 17.70 10.52 -13.23
N TRP A 596 17.04 9.94 -12.22
CA TRP A 596 16.96 8.49 -12.03
C TRP A 596 16.20 7.78 -13.16
N LEU A 597 15.02 8.29 -13.54
CA LEU A 597 14.23 7.72 -14.62
C LEU A 597 14.96 7.82 -15.97
N LEU A 598 15.67 8.92 -16.20
CA LEU A 598 16.55 9.04 -17.36
C LEU A 598 17.66 7.97 -17.34
N LEU A 599 18.28 7.71 -16.19
CA LEU A 599 19.27 6.64 -16.05
C LEU A 599 18.67 5.27 -16.37
N VAL A 600 17.52 4.93 -15.77
CA VAL A 600 16.82 3.64 -15.98
C VAL A 600 16.46 3.45 -17.46
N ALA A 601 15.96 4.49 -18.13
CA ALA A 601 15.69 4.48 -19.56
C ALA A 601 16.93 4.18 -20.40
N ARG A 602 18.09 4.75 -20.03
CA ARG A 602 19.36 4.46 -20.72
C ARG A 602 19.84 3.03 -20.49
N LEU A 603 19.73 2.52 -19.27
CA LEU A 603 20.15 1.15 -18.95
C LEU A 603 19.27 0.10 -19.65
N THR A 604 17.99 0.39 -19.84
CA THR A 604 17.03 -0.56 -20.44
C THR A 604 16.79 -0.35 -21.93
N GLY A 605 17.19 0.80 -22.49
CA GLY A 605 16.92 1.18 -23.88
C GLY A 605 15.43 1.46 -24.15
N ARG A 606 14.64 1.76 -23.10
CA ARG A 606 13.19 1.99 -23.19
C ARG A 606 12.86 3.46 -22.98
N ASP A 607 11.85 3.93 -23.72
CA ASP A 607 11.29 5.28 -23.52
C ASP A 607 10.12 5.29 -22.54
N ASP A 608 9.45 4.16 -22.29
CA ASP A 608 8.43 4.01 -21.23
C ASP A 608 8.99 3.10 -20.13
N VAL A 609 9.32 3.71 -19.00
CA VAL A 609 10.01 3.06 -17.87
C VAL A 609 9.21 3.14 -16.59
N VAL A 610 9.35 2.11 -15.76
CA VAL A 610 8.77 2.03 -14.43
C VAL A 610 9.86 1.69 -13.43
N THR A 611 9.89 2.39 -12.30
CA THR A 611 10.79 2.11 -11.17
C THR A 611 9.98 2.14 -9.88
N GLY A 612 10.45 1.48 -8.83
CA GLY A 612 9.83 1.58 -7.51
C GLY A 612 10.20 2.89 -6.84
N THR A 613 9.26 3.53 -6.17
CA THR A 613 9.56 4.64 -5.26
C THR A 613 8.90 4.43 -3.90
N THR A 614 9.63 4.76 -2.84
CA THR A 614 9.11 4.68 -1.47
C THR A 614 8.46 6.00 -1.08
N VAL A 615 7.19 5.92 -0.73
CA VAL A 615 6.40 7.03 -0.20
C VAL A 615 6.26 6.89 1.32
N SER A 616 6.15 7.99 2.05
CA SER A 616 6.15 7.95 3.53
C SER A 616 4.95 7.22 4.13
N GLY A 617 3.80 7.25 3.43
CA GLY A 617 2.52 6.71 3.91
C GLY A 617 2.00 7.37 5.19
N ARG A 618 2.54 8.52 5.60
CA ARG A 618 2.12 9.30 6.77
C ARG A 618 1.18 10.42 6.33
N PRO A 619 -0.14 10.26 6.45
CA PRO A 619 -1.09 11.20 5.87
C PRO A 619 -1.25 12.44 6.77
N ALA A 620 -1.46 13.60 6.15
CA ALA A 620 -1.47 14.89 6.85
C ALA A 620 -2.74 15.12 7.69
N ASP A 621 -3.84 14.46 7.32
CA ASP A 621 -5.13 14.49 7.99
C ASP A 621 -5.22 13.52 9.19
N LEU A 622 -4.16 12.76 9.48
CA LEU A 622 -4.04 11.91 10.67
C LEU A 622 -3.20 12.63 11.75
N PRO A 623 -3.82 13.20 12.80
CA PRO A 623 -3.07 13.94 13.82
C PRO A 623 -2.04 13.06 14.53
N GLY A 624 -0.81 13.56 14.63
CA GLY A 624 0.30 12.85 15.27
C GLY A 624 0.92 11.74 14.43
N ALA A 625 0.55 11.59 13.14
CA ALA A 625 1.14 10.56 12.26
C ALA A 625 2.67 10.65 12.17
N THR A 626 3.26 11.84 12.32
CA THR A 626 4.72 12.05 12.28
C THR A 626 5.47 11.52 13.51
N ASP A 627 4.77 11.28 14.63
CA ASP A 627 5.35 10.82 15.90
C ASP A 627 5.02 9.36 16.22
N MET A 628 4.29 8.67 15.34
CA MET A 628 3.94 7.25 15.50
C MET A 628 5.08 6.32 15.07
N VAL A 629 5.24 5.21 15.79
CA VAL A 629 6.16 4.12 15.43
C VAL A 629 5.37 2.97 14.79
N GLY A 630 5.79 2.56 13.60
CA GLY A 630 5.19 1.48 12.82
C GLY A 630 5.60 1.52 11.35
N LEU A 631 5.13 0.57 10.54
CA LEU A 631 5.36 0.61 9.09
C LEU A 631 4.25 1.43 8.42
N PHE A 632 4.60 2.65 8.00
CA PHE A 632 3.73 3.52 7.18
C PHE A 632 4.17 3.52 5.71
N ALA A 633 5.49 3.48 5.49
CA ALA A 633 6.04 3.57 4.16
C ALA A 633 5.45 2.51 3.23
N ASN A 634 5.17 2.93 2.00
CA ASN A 634 4.71 2.05 0.94
C ASN A 634 5.63 2.18 -0.27
N THR A 635 5.71 1.11 -1.06
CA THR A 635 6.45 1.12 -2.33
C THR A 635 5.44 1.14 -3.46
N VAL A 636 5.49 2.18 -4.30
CA VAL A 636 4.56 2.37 -5.41
C VAL A 636 5.33 2.52 -6.73
N PRO A 637 4.75 2.17 -7.88
CA PRO A 637 5.40 2.37 -9.17
C PRO A 637 5.46 3.86 -9.53
N LEU A 638 6.64 4.29 -9.97
CA LEU A 638 6.92 5.56 -10.60
C LEU A 638 7.13 5.28 -12.10
N ARG A 639 6.08 5.50 -12.90
CA ARG A 639 6.12 5.38 -14.36
C ARG A 639 6.49 6.71 -15.00
N ALA A 640 7.30 6.66 -16.05
CA ALA A 640 7.57 7.82 -16.89
C ALA A 640 7.73 7.40 -18.36
N THR A 641 6.98 8.08 -19.22
CA THR A 641 7.17 8.02 -20.67
C THR A 641 8.01 9.21 -21.12
N LEU A 642 9.18 8.96 -21.70
CA LEU A 642 10.12 9.96 -22.20
C LEU A 642 9.74 10.41 -23.61
N ARG A 643 9.90 11.71 -23.87
CA ARG A 643 9.66 12.33 -25.18
C ARG A 643 10.94 13.03 -25.62
N ALA A 644 11.50 12.62 -26.76
CA ALA A 644 12.82 13.07 -27.18
C ALA A 644 12.94 14.60 -27.39
N ASP A 645 11.85 15.24 -27.79
CA ASP A 645 11.74 16.68 -28.06
C ASP A 645 11.34 17.51 -26.83
N GLU A 646 10.85 16.87 -25.76
CA GLU A 646 10.50 17.52 -24.50
C GLU A 646 11.76 17.99 -23.77
N SER A 647 11.72 19.18 -23.17
CA SER A 647 12.81 19.67 -22.34
C SER A 647 12.85 18.91 -21.00
N VAL A 648 14.03 18.79 -20.39
CA VAL A 648 14.16 18.13 -19.08
C VAL A 648 13.33 18.83 -17.99
N GLY A 649 13.21 20.16 -18.04
CA GLY A 649 12.37 20.92 -17.13
C GLY A 649 10.87 20.65 -17.32
N ASP A 650 10.42 20.50 -18.58
CA ASP A 650 9.03 20.11 -18.88
C ASP A 650 8.73 18.69 -18.41
N PHE A 651 9.67 17.76 -18.64
CA PHE A 651 9.59 16.40 -18.14
C PHE A 651 9.44 16.36 -16.62
N ALA A 652 10.28 17.08 -15.88
CA ALA A 652 10.19 17.13 -14.41
C ALA A 652 8.85 17.71 -13.93
N ARG A 653 8.33 18.76 -14.58
CA ARG A 653 7.01 19.33 -14.23
C ARG A 653 5.88 18.35 -14.50
N ARG A 654 5.92 17.66 -15.63
CA ARG A 654 4.93 16.64 -15.99
C ARG A 654 4.97 15.47 -15.02
N LEU A 655 6.15 14.97 -14.68
CA LEU A 655 6.35 13.91 -13.69
C LEU A 655 5.72 14.29 -12.34
N GLN A 656 5.94 15.52 -11.84
CA GLN A 656 5.33 15.97 -10.60
C GLN A 656 3.79 16.01 -10.67
N LEU A 657 3.24 16.49 -11.79
CA LEU A 657 1.79 16.55 -11.98
C LEU A 657 1.16 15.15 -12.01
N GLU A 658 1.81 14.19 -12.66
CA GLU A 658 1.39 12.79 -12.70
C GLU A 658 1.45 12.16 -11.30
N GLN A 659 2.52 12.39 -10.53
CA GLN A 659 2.66 11.90 -9.16
C GLN A 659 1.68 12.55 -8.17
N ALA A 660 1.39 13.85 -8.33
CA ALA A 660 0.44 14.56 -7.47
C ALA A 660 -0.97 13.95 -7.56
N ARG A 661 -1.39 13.49 -8.75
CA ARG A 661 -2.70 12.83 -8.95
C ARG A 661 -2.83 11.49 -8.23
N LEU A 662 -1.71 10.83 -7.95
CA LEU A 662 -1.68 9.52 -7.29
C LEU A 662 -1.47 9.61 -5.78
N THR A 663 -1.18 10.81 -5.26
CA THR A 663 -0.77 11.00 -3.87
C THR A 663 -1.82 10.51 -2.86
N ASP A 664 -3.10 10.81 -3.11
CA ASP A 664 -4.21 10.37 -2.26
C ASP A 664 -4.48 8.85 -2.37
N HIS A 665 -3.89 8.19 -3.38
CA HIS A 665 -4.04 6.77 -3.69
C HIS A 665 -2.79 5.94 -3.39
N HIS A 666 -1.76 6.55 -2.80
CA HIS A 666 -0.53 5.88 -2.37
C HIS A 666 -0.73 4.85 -1.24
N HIS A 667 -1.95 4.77 -0.69
CA HIS A 667 -2.34 3.77 0.30
C HIS A 667 -2.59 2.37 -0.29
N LEU A 668 -2.69 2.23 -1.61
CA LEU A 668 -2.89 0.94 -2.27
C LEU A 668 -1.58 0.13 -2.30
N GLY A 669 -1.64 -1.17 -1.96
CA GLY A 669 -0.46 -2.03 -1.93
C GLY A 669 0.06 -2.42 -3.32
N LEU A 670 1.37 -2.64 -3.44
CA LEU A 670 2.02 -2.97 -4.72
C LEU A 670 1.51 -4.28 -5.35
N VAL A 671 1.11 -5.27 -4.53
CA VAL A 671 0.49 -6.52 -5.03
C VAL A 671 -0.77 -6.20 -5.84
N GLU A 672 -1.62 -5.33 -5.29
CA GLU A 672 -2.85 -4.91 -5.94
C GLU A 672 -2.58 -4.07 -7.18
N ILE A 673 -1.64 -3.11 -7.10
CA ILE A 673 -1.25 -2.29 -8.25
C ILE A 673 -0.71 -3.15 -9.40
N ARG A 674 0.08 -4.19 -9.11
CA ARG A 674 0.55 -5.16 -10.10
C ARG A 674 -0.61 -5.92 -10.76
N ARG A 675 -1.58 -6.36 -9.95
CA ARG A 675 -2.79 -7.05 -10.42
C ARG A 675 -3.57 -6.17 -11.40
N LEU A 676 -3.76 -4.89 -11.08
CA LEU A 676 -4.44 -3.91 -11.94
C LEU A 676 -3.68 -3.66 -13.25
N ALA A 677 -2.36 -3.60 -13.20
CA ALA A 677 -1.52 -3.41 -14.38
C ALA A 677 -1.53 -4.61 -15.33
N GLY A 678 -1.89 -5.81 -14.85
CA GLY A 678 -1.90 -7.04 -15.65
C GLY A 678 -0.52 -7.62 -15.94
N HIS A 679 0.50 -7.21 -15.17
CA HIS A 679 1.90 -7.62 -15.35
C HIS A 679 2.44 -8.32 -14.10
N GLY A 680 3.35 -9.27 -14.28
CA GLY A 680 3.94 -10.02 -13.15
C GLY A 680 4.81 -9.15 -12.25
N GLU A 681 5.93 -8.64 -12.77
CA GLU A 681 6.82 -7.72 -12.09
C GLU A 681 6.89 -6.41 -12.88
N LEU A 682 6.71 -5.27 -12.20
CA LEU A 682 6.67 -3.96 -12.84
C LEU A 682 8.06 -3.31 -12.93
N PHE A 683 8.91 -3.57 -11.94
CA PHE A 683 10.24 -2.99 -11.82
C PHE A 683 11.11 -3.85 -10.90
N ASP A 684 12.40 -3.87 -11.15
CA ASP A 684 13.44 -4.39 -10.25
C ASP A 684 14.47 -3.31 -9.87
N THR A 685 14.13 -2.05 -10.16
CA THR A 685 14.89 -0.87 -9.77
C THR A 685 14.08 -0.05 -8.77
N SER A 686 14.74 0.64 -7.84
CA SER A 686 14.03 1.50 -6.89
C SER A 686 14.79 2.77 -6.53
N MET A 687 14.04 3.79 -6.10
CA MET A 687 14.58 5.03 -5.58
C MET A 687 13.86 5.47 -4.31
N VAL A 688 14.65 5.83 -3.31
CA VAL A 688 14.20 6.43 -2.05
C VAL A 688 14.84 7.81 -1.90
N PHE A 689 14.03 8.81 -1.57
CA PHE A 689 14.53 10.12 -1.15
C PHE A 689 14.40 10.26 0.36
N GLU A 690 15.52 10.24 1.07
CA GLU A 690 15.60 10.33 2.52
C GLU A 690 15.35 11.78 2.98
N ASN A 691 14.09 12.08 3.29
CA ASN A 691 13.69 13.38 3.87
C ASN A 691 13.30 13.28 5.35
N TYR A 692 13.73 12.22 6.04
CA TYR A 692 13.43 12.03 7.45
C TYR A 692 14.57 12.61 8.33
N PRO A 693 14.25 13.36 9.38
CA PRO A 693 15.23 14.02 10.22
C PRO A 693 15.81 12.99 11.21
N LEU A 694 16.98 12.43 10.91
CA LEU A 694 17.81 11.90 11.99
C LEU A 694 18.56 13.11 12.56
N ASP A 695 17.96 13.74 13.56
CA ASP A 695 18.51 14.91 14.24
C ASP A 695 19.66 14.46 15.15
N VAL A 696 20.82 14.26 14.53
CA VAL A 696 22.07 13.88 15.22
C VAL A 696 22.38 14.89 16.31
N ASP A 697 22.13 16.19 16.07
CA ASP A 697 22.36 17.24 17.07
C ASP A 697 21.47 17.07 18.30
N ALA A 698 20.19 16.73 18.12
CA ALA A 698 19.29 16.40 19.22
C ALA A 698 19.76 15.13 19.97
N LEU A 699 20.15 14.07 19.26
CA LEU A 699 20.69 12.87 19.90
C LEU A 699 21.95 13.18 20.71
N THR A 700 22.88 13.96 20.17
CA THR A 700 24.09 14.43 20.85
C THR A 700 23.76 15.30 22.05
N ALA A 701 22.79 16.20 21.96
CA ALA A 701 22.35 17.05 23.07
C ALA A 701 21.76 16.21 24.22
N VAL A 702 20.97 15.18 23.90
CA VAL A 702 20.39 14.28 24.90
C VAL A 702 21.45 13.37 25.52
N ALA A 703 22.38 12.82 24.72
CA ALA A 703 23.51 12.05 25.24
C ALA A 703 24.37 12.89 26.21
N ARG A 704 24.63 14.17 25.90
CA ARG A 704 25.34 15.07 26.81
C ARG A 704 24.61 15.31 28.13
N ARG A 705 23.28 15.40 28.12
CA ARG A 705 22.47 15.46 29.37
C ARG A 705 22.63 14.19 30.22
N ALA A 706 22.89 13.05 29.59
CA ALA A 706 23.21 11.78 30.25
C ALA A 706 24.67 11.68 30.72
N GLY A 707 25.50 12.70 30.49
CA GLY A 707 26.93 12.65 30.79
C GLY A 707 27.74 11.82 29.80
N LEU A 708 27.23 11.63 28.58
CA LEU A 708 27.83 10.85 27.51
C LEU A 708 28.16 11.75 26.31
N GLU A 709 29.18 11.37 25.55
CA GLU A 709 29.48 11.95 24.25
C GLU A 709 28.95 11.02 23.15
N ALA A 710 28.06 11.53 22.28
CA ALA A 710 27.61 10.79 21.10
C ALA A 710 28.63 10.96 19.96
N GLY A 711 29.07 9.84 19.39
CA GLY A 711 29.98 9.76 18.26
C GLY A 711 29.24 9.55 16.93
N GLU A 712 29.79 8.69 16.07
CA GLU A 712 29.20 8.41 14.76
C GLU A 712 27.85 7.66 14.87
N VAL A 713 26.93 8.01 13.97
CA VAL A 713 25.69 7.26 13.76
C VAL A 713 25.75 6.61 12.38
N ALA A 714 25.79 5.28 12.36
CA ALA A 714 25.87 4.51 11.12
C ALA A 714 24.58 3.70 10.91
N HIS A 715 24.07 3.72 9.68
CA HIS A 715 22.92 2.91 9.25
C HIS A 715 23.38 1.87 8.23
N HIS A 716 23.00 0.62 8.45
CA HIS A 716 23.19 -0.47 7.51
C HIS A 716 21.83 -1.00 7.09
N ALA A 717 21.49 -0.84 5.81
CA ALA A 717 20.35 -1.44 5.15
C ALA A 717 20.81 -2.01 3.80
N VAL A 718 20.16 -3.10 3.42
CA VAL A 718 20.40 -3.83 2.17
C VAL A 718 19.10 -3.77 1.37
N THR A 719 19.21 -3.92 0.04
CA THR A 719 18.06 -3.93 -0.86
C THR A 719 18.08 -5.21 -1.69
N HIS A 720 16.89 -5.70 -2.03
CA HIS A 720 16.72 -6.87 -2.92
C HIS A 720 16.64 -6.48 -4.41
N TYR A 721 16.51 -5.19 -4.71
CA TYR A 721 16.39 -4.67 -6.08
C TYR A 721 17.72 -4.82 -6.84
N ALA A 722 17.65 -5.03 -8.16
CA ALA A 722 18.81 -5.12 -9.04
C ALA A 722 19.67 -3.85 -9.00
N LEU A 723 19.01 -2.69 -8.91
CA LEU A 723 19.63 -1.39 -8.71
C LEU A 723 18.71 -0.51 -7.84
N ALA A 724 19.21 -0.03 -6.71
CA ALA A 724 18.50 0.92 -5.86
C ALA A 724 19.33 2.17 -5.59
N MET A 725 18.67 3.32 -5.49
CA MET A 725 19.30 4.57 -5.09
C MET A 725 18.62 5.16 -3.86
N GLU A 726 19.42 5.46 -2.84
CA GLU A 726 19.04 6.34 -1.74
C GLU A 726 19.64 7.73 -2.01
N ALA A 727 18.81 8.76 -2.00
CA ALA A 727 19.24 10.14 -2.17
C ALA A 727 18.84 10.96 -0.94
N GLY A 728 19.77 11.75 -0.41
CA GLY A 728 19.52 12.60 0.75
C GLY A 728 20.30 13.91 0.68
N PRO A 729 19.93 14.89 1.52
CA PRO A 729 20.70 16.13 1.61
C PRO A 729 22.13 15.87 2.14
N SER A 730 23.09 16.64 1.63
CA SER A 730 24.44 16.81 2.17
C SER A 730 24.63 18.29 2.59
N ALA A 731 25.75 18.62 3.26
CA ALA A 731 26.04 19.97 3.73
C ALA A 731 25.99 21.01 2.59
N ASP A 732 26.60 20.69 1.44
CA ASP A 732 26.73 21.59 0.28
C ASP A 732 26.14 21.01 -1.03
N GLY A 733 25.24 20.02 -0.93
CA GLY A 733 24.71 19.35 -2.12
C GLY A 733 23.81 18.14 -1.83
N LEU A 734 23.98 17.07 -2.62
CA LEU A 734 23.27 15.80 -2.46
C LEU A 734 24.24 14.66 -2.16
N ARG A 735 23.85 13.76 -1.27
CA ARG A 735 24.48 12.45 -1.09
C ARG A 735 23.62 11.41 -1.79
N LEU A 736 24.26 10.57 -2.60
CA LEU A 736 23.63 9.45 -3.30
C LEU A 736 24.32 8.17 -2.86
N ARG A 737 23.53 7.16 -2.49
CA ARG A 737 24.03 5.82 -2.22
C ARG A 737 23.35 4.86 -3.18
N ILE A 738 24.15 4.19 -4.00
CA ILE A 738 23.67 3.27 -5.01
C ILE A 738 24.02 1.85 -4.54
N HIS A 739 23.00 1.01 -4.46
CA HIS A 739 23.13 -0.41 -4.20
C HIS A 739 22.84 -1.16 -5.48
N HIS A 740 23.66 -2.14 -5.83
CA HIS A 740 23.43 -2.97 -6.99
C HIS A 740 23.72 -4.43 -6.70
N ARG A 741 22.97 -5.29 -7.36
CA ARG A 741 23.25 -6.72 -7.43
C ARG A 741 24.49 -6.94 -8.29
N THR A 742 25.53 -7.52 -7.69
CA THR A 742 26.83 -7.76 -8.36
C THR A 742 26.77 -8.89 -9.40
N ASP A 743 25.72 -9.71 -9.37
CA ASP A 743 25.41 -10.71 -10.41
C ASP A 743 24.69 -10.12 -11.63
N VAL A 744 23.99 -8.98 -11.46
CA VAL A 744 23.29 -8.28 -12.56
C VAL A 744 24.15 -7.17 -13.16
N LEU A 745 24.81 -6.38 -12.31
CA LEU A 745 25.67 -5.27 -12.68
C LEU A 745 27.09 -5.50 -12.15
N GLY A 746 28.02 -5.75 -13.07
CA GLY A 746 29.42 -5.92 -12.74
C GLY A 746 30.09 -4.61 -12.28
N PRO A 747 31.30 -4.66 -11.68
CA PRO A 747 31.99 -3.49 -11.16
C PRO A 747 32.19 -2.37 -12.20
N GLU A 748 32.47 -2.70 -13.46
CA GLU A 748 32.64 -1.73 -14.53
C GLU A 748 31.33 -0.98 -14.86
N GLN A 749 30.20 -1.69 -14.91
CA GLN A 749 28.88 -1.08 -15.14
C GLN A 749 28.46 -0.21 -13.95
N ALA A 750 28.75 -0.66 -12.73
CA ALA A 750 28.50 0.10 -11.51
C ALA A 750 29.32 1.41 -11.51
N ALA A 751 30.59 1.37 -11.93
CA ALA A 751 31.43 2.57 -12.09
C ALA A 751 30.87 3.52 -13.16
N GLN A 752 30.37 3.01 -14.29
CA GLN A 752 29.71 3.84 -15.31
C GLN A 752 28.44 4.53 -14.77
N ILE A 753 27.64 3.83 -13.98
CA ILE A 753 26.47 4.41 -13.30
C ILE A 753 26.89 5.53 -12.34
N ALA A 754 27.96 5.32 -11.57
CA ALA A 754 28.51 6.32 -10.65
C ALA A 754 28.98 7.60 -11.35
N GLU A 755 29.44 7.51 -12.60
CA GLU A 755 29.83 8.68 -13.38
C GLU A 755 28.63 9.35 -14.08
N LEU A 756 27.67 8.56 -14.56
CA LEU A 756 26.55 9.07 -15.36
C LEU A 756 25.50 9.80 -14.51
N LEU A 757 25.14 9.26 -13.35
CA LEU A 757 24.06 9.80 -12.53
C LEU A 757 24.31 11.24 -12.03
N PRO A 758 25.50 11.60 -11.49
CA PRO A 758 25.81 12.99 -11.17
C PRO A 758 25.73 13.94 -12.38
N ARG A 759 26.08 13.48 -13.59
CA ARG A 759 25.99 14.27 -14.82
C ARG A 759 24.55 14.49 -15.26
N LEU A 760 23.71 13.46 -15.15
CA LEU A 760 22.26 13.59 -15.40
C LEU A 760 21.64 14.58 -14.43
N LEU A 761 21.95 14.47 -13.14
CA LEU A 761 21.52 15.42 -12.11
C LEU A 761 21.99 16.85 -12.43
N HIS A 762 23.26 17.01 -12.83
CA HIS A 762 23.79 18.32 -13.21
C HIS A 762 23.02 18.91 -14.41
N THR A 763 22.71 18.09 -15.42
CA THR A 763 21.95 18.54 -16.60
C THR A 763 20.53 18.97 -16.21
N VAL A 764 19.83 18.17 -15.40
CA VAL A 764 18.48 18.46 -14.89
C VAL A 764 18.44 19.79 -14.13
N VAL A 765 19.46 20.08 -13.34
CA VAL A 765 19.50 21.23 -12.42
C VAL A 765 20.02 22.51 -13.10
N SER A 766 21.06 22.38 -13.93
CA SER A 766 21.80 23.50 -14.52
C SER A 766 21.28 23.90 -15.91
N ASP A 767 20.79 22.95 -16.72
CA ASP A 767 20.31 23.21 -18.08
C ASP A 767 18.97 22.51 -18.37
N PRO A 768 17.88 22.93 -17.72
CA PRO A 768 16.57 22.30 -17.88
C PRO A 768 15.95 22.51 -19.27
N ALA A 769 16.52 23.36 -20.12
CA ALA A 769 16.05 23.60 -21.48
C ALA A 769 16.56 22.55 -22.48
N THR A 770 17.55 21.74 -22.09
CA THR A 770 18.06 20.65 -22.94
C THR A 770 16.93 19.66 -23.27
N PRO A 771 16.74 19.29 -24.55
CA PRO A 771 15.83 18.23 -24.94
C PRO A 771 16.28 16.87 -24.40
N VAL A 772 15.36 16.05 -23.91
CA VAL A 772 15.64 14.71 -23.35
C VAL A 772 16.45 13.83 -24.32
N GLY A 773 16.12 13.88 -25.62
CA GLY A 773 16.82 13.12 -26.65
C GLY A 773 18.28 13.53 -26.88
N ARG A 774 18.70 14.71 -26.41
CA ARG A 774 20.08 15.23 -26.55
C ARG A 774 20.98 14.95 -25.35
N ILE A 775 20.44 14.37 -24.28
CA ILE A 775 21.23 14.02 -23.11
C ILE A 775 22.13 12.84 -23.48
N PRO A 776 23.48 13.00 -23.42
CA PRO A 776 24.40 11.93 -23.78
C PRO A 776 24.27 10.74 -22.82
N GLY A 777 24.23 9.52 -23.38
CA GLY A 777 24.10 8.27 -22.62
C GLY A 777 25.42 7.70 -22.07
N TYR A 778 26.56 8.29 -22.46
CA TYR A 778 27.89 7.86 -22.03
C TYR A 778 28.77 9.08 -21.77
N ALA A 779 29.84 8.89 -20.99
CA ALA A 779 30.90 9.87 -20.93
C ALA A 779 31.52 10.05 -22.34
N PRO A 780 31.82 11.29 -22.77
CA PRO A 780 32.48 11.54 -24.06
C PRO A 780 33.74 10.69 -24.26
N ASP A 781 34.51 10.49 -23.20
CA ASP A 781 35.76 9.71 -23.24
C ASP A 781 35.52 8.21 -23.51
N ALA A 782 34.40 7.66 -23.02
CA ALA A 782 34.02 6.27 -23.29
C ALA A 782 33.56 6.08 -24.76
N LEU A 783 32.88 7.09 -25.33
CA LEU A 783 32.52 7.10 -26.75
C LEU A 783 33.76 7.24 -27.65
N LEU A 784 34.74 8.03 -27.24
CA LEU A 784 36.02 8.15 -27.95
C LEU A 784 36.80 6.84 -27.93
N ALA A 785 36.87 6.15 -26.78
CA ALA A 785 37.53 4.85 -26.67
C ALA A 785 36.89 3.74 -27.55
N LEU A 786 35.57 3.80 -27.80
CA LEU A 786 34.90 2.90 -28.74
C LEU A 786 35.20 3.22 -30.22
N GLY A 787 35.59 4.46 -30.52
CA GLY A 787 35.95 4.94 -31.85
C GLY A 787 37.44 4.78 -32.20
N GLU A 788 38.29 4.44 -31.23
CA GLU A 788 39.71 4.15 -31.41
C GLU A 788 39.89 2.71 -31.95
N GLY A 789 39.42 2.50 -33.18
CA GLY A 789 39.88 1.35 -33.98
C GLY A 789 41.40 1.42 -34.21
N PRO A 790 42.06 0.31 -34.61
CA PRO A 790 43.49 0.35 -34.90
C PRO A 790 43.78 1.45 -35.92
N GLU A 791 44.70 2.37 -35.60
CA GLU A 791 45.19 3.36 -36.56
C GLU A 791 45.73 2.62 -37.79
N ASP A 792 45.07 2.81 -38.93
CA ASP A 792 45.57 2.29 -40.21
C ASP A 792 46.80 3.11 -40.61
N SER A 793 47.97 2.61 -40.21
CA SER A 793 49.27 3.30 -40.30
C SER A 793 49.94 3.18 -41.67
N GLY A 794 49.18 2.88 -42.72
CA GLY A 794 49.70 2.62 -44.06
C GLY A 794 49.36 3.69 -45.11
N ASP A 795 50.27 3.90 -46.07
CA ASP A 795 49.95 4.53 -47.35
C ASP A 795 49.00 3.58 -48.14
N PRO A 796 47.77 3.98 -48.48
CA PRO A 796 46.75 3.06 -48.98
C PRO A 796 47.16 2.49 -50.36
N ARG A 797 47.39 1.18 -50.41
CA ARG A 797 47.72 0.44 -51.64
C ARG A 797 46.46 -0.05 -52.34
N THR A 798 46.38 0.13 -53.65
CA THR A 798 45.20 -0.31 -54.41
C THR A 798 45.24 -1.81 -54.71
N TRP A 799 44.07 -2.44 -54.91
CA TRP A 799 43.99 -3.86 -55.30
C TRP A 799 44.83 -4.17 -56.57
N PRO A 800 44.77 -3.37 -57.66
CA PRO A 800 45.67 -3.53 -58.81
C PRO A 800 47.16 -3.54 -58.44
N GLU A 801 47.60 -2.66 -57.56
CA GLU A 801 49.00 -2.61 -57.11
C GLU A 801 49.41 -3.84 -56.32
N LEU A 802 48.57 -4.29 -55.38
CA LEU A 802 48.82 -5.50 -54.59
C LEU A 802 48.88 -6.75 -55.47
N PHE A 803 48.00 -6.82 -56.47
CA PHE A 803 47.98 -7.88 -57.47
C PHE A 803 49.27 -7.89 -58.30
N LEU A 804 49.66 -6.74 -58.88
CA LEU A 804 50.86 -6.65 -59.71
C LEU A 804 52.17 -6.82 -58.92
N ASP A 805 52.19 -6.45 -57.64
CA ASP A 805 53.31 -6.77 -56.73
C ASP A 805 53.45 -8.29 -56.55
N ARG A 806 52.34 -9.01 -56.37
CA ARG A 806 52.35 -10.48 -56.25
C ARG A 806 52.81 -11.13 -57.55
N VAL A 807 52.32 -10.67 -58.70
CA VAL A 807 52.72 -11.15 -60.03
C VAL A 807 54.23 -11.02 -60.24
N ARG A 808 54.83 -9.89 -59.83
CA ARG A 808 56.29 -9.67 -59.92
C ARG A 808 57.09 -10.61 -59.03
N ARG A 809 56.58 -10.95 -57.85
CA ARG A 809 57.29 -11.80 -56.88
C ARG A 809 57.22 -13.28 -57.21
N THR A 810 56.09 -13.76 -57.70
CA THR A 810 55.82 -15.19 -57.91
C THR A 810 55.03 -15.45 -59.19
N PRO A 811 55.58 -15.16 -60.39
CA PRO A 811 54.84 -15.22 -61.65
C PRO A 811 54.37 -16.64 -62.00
N ASP A 812 55.18 -17.67 -61.73
CA ASP A 812 54.89 -19.07 -62.11
C ASP A 812 54.02 -19.81 -61.07
N ALA A 813 53.67 -19.17 -59.96
CA ALA A 813 52.82 -19.79 -58.94
C ALA A 813 51.36 -19.85 -59.40
N PRO A 814 50.62 -20.95 -59.13
CA PRO A 814 49.18 -21.03 -59.40
C PRO A 814 48.41 -19.89 -58.71
N ALA A 815 47.58 -19.16 -59.46
CA ALA A 815 46.79 -18.03 -58.98
C ALA A 815 45.27 -18.34 -58.95
N VAL A 816 44.75 -19.00 -59.99
CA VAL A 816 43.32 -19.32 -60.12
C VAL A 816 43.17 -20.75 -60.59
N VAL A 817 42.31 -21.52 -59.93
CA VAL A 817 41.95 -22.90 -60.31
C VAL A 817 40.43 -22.97 -60.43
N SER A 818 39.93 -23.37 -61.60
CA SER A 818 38.51 -23.56 -61.86
C SER A 818 38.31 -24.80 -62.73
N GLY A 819 37.85 -25.90 -62.11
CA GLY A 819 37.73 -27.19 -62.79
C GLY A 819 39.10 -27.73 -63.22
N THR A 820 39.27 -28.01 -64.51
CA THR A 820 40.53 -28.50 -65.10
C THR A 820 41.48 -27.39 -65.54
N GLN A 821 41.08 -26.12 -65.43
CA GLN A 821 41.89 -24.97 -65.82
C GLN A 821 42.59 -24.37 -64.60
N THR A 822 43.90 -24.13 -64.76
CA THR A 822 44.74 -23.43 -63.79
C THR A 822 45.49 -22.33 -64.52
N LEU A 823 45.45 -21.11 -63.97
CA LEU A 823 46.31 -20.00 -64.41
C LEU A 823 47.34 -19.68 -63.34
N THR A 824 48.58 -19.44 -63.76
CA THR A 824 49.61 -18.83 -62.90
C THR A 824 49.35 -17.32 -62.72
N PHE A 825 50.02 -16.68 -61.76
CA PHE A 825 49.93 -15.23 -61.59
C PHE A 825 50.36 -14.45 -62.85
N GLY A 826 51.41 -14.92 -63.55
CA GLY A 826 51.87 -14.33 -64.80
C GLY A 826 50.85 -14.46 -65.92
N GLU A 827 50.25 -15.64 -66.09
CA GLU A 827 49.21 -15.88 -67.09
C GLU A 827 47.93 -15.08 -66.82
N LEU A 828 47.51 -15.00 -65.55
CA LEU A 828 46.36 -14.19 -65.14
C LEU A 828 46.61 -12.71 -65.43
N ALA A 829 47.79 -12.18 -65.08
CA ALA A 829 48.13 -10.78 -65.32
C ALA A 829 48.20 -10.44 -66.81
N ALA A 830 48.75 -11.34 -67.64
CA ALA A 830 48.80 -11.17 -69.08
C ALA A 830 47.38 -11.10 -69.68
N ARG A 831 46.51 -12.06 -69.35
CA ARG A 831 45.12 -12.08 -69.85
C ARG A 831 44.30 -10.90 -69.34
N ALA A 832 44.41 -10.56 -68.05
CA ALA A 832 43.69 -9.45 -67.46
C ALA A 832 44.18 -8.10 -68.02
N GLY A 833 45.47 -7.94 -68.26
CA GLY A 833 46.04 -6.75 -68.88
C GLY A 833 45.65 -6.57 -70.35
N ALA A 834 45.63 -7.67 -71.13
CA ALA A 834 45.15 -7.64 -72.52
C ALA A 834 43.65 -7.30 -72.58
N LEU A 835 42.84 -7.90 -71.70
CA LEU A 835 41.42 -7.55 -71.58
C LEU A 835 41.23 -6.09 -71.11
N ALA A 836 42.05 -5.59 -70.17
CA ALA A 836 42.00 -4.20 -69.71
C ALA A 836 42.22 -3.20 -70.86
N ARG A 837 43.11 -3.52 -71.81
CA ARG A 837 43.31 -2.71 -73.03
C ARG A 837 42.05 -2.67 -73.88
N LEU A 838 41.44 -3.83 -74.16
CA LEU A 838 40.19 -3.92 -74.91
C LEU A 838 39.04 -3.19 -74.22
N LEU A 839 38.97 -3.28 -72.88
CA LEU A 839 38.00 -2.54 -72.08
C LEU A 839 38.20 -1.03 -72.22
N ALA A 840 39.43 -0.55 -72.18
CA ALA A 840 39.73 0.87 -72.37
C ALA A 840 39.37 1.37 -73.79
N GLU A 841 39.62 0.56 -74.81
CA GLU A 841 39.21 0.84 -76.20
C GLU A 841 37.68 0.87 -76.35
N ALA A 842 36.96 0.05 -75.57
CA ALA A 842 35.51 0.03 -75.48
C ALA A 842 34.92 1.16 -74.59
N GLY A 843 35.74 2.08 -74.10
CA GLY A 843 35.30 3.25 -73.34
C GLY A 843 35.25 3.07 -71.82
N VAL A 844 35.84 2.00 -71.28
CA VAL A 844 36.07 1.86 -69.83
C VAL A 844 37.17 2.82 -69.40
N ASP A 845 36.84 3.72 -68.48
CA ASP A 845 37.75 4.70 -67.89
C ASP A 845 37.54 4.71 -66.37
N THR A 846 38.26 5.59 -65.67
CA THR A 846 38.14 5.81 -64.22
C THR A 846 36.68 5.84 -63.75
N GLU A 847 36.34 4.95 -62.82
CA GLU A 847 35.02 4.80 -62.18
C GLU A 847 33.85 4.48 -63.12
N LYS A 848 34.13 4.13 -64.38
CA LYS A 848 33.10 3.62 -65.29
C LYS A 848 32.71 2.21 -64.91
N ARG A 849 31.39 1.95 -64.88
CA ARG A 849 30.83 0.68 -64.47
C ARG A 849 30.84 -0.33 -65.60
N VAL A 850 31.30 -1.54 -65.33
CA VAL A 850 31.31 -2.65 -66.28
C VAL A 850 30.44 -3.77 -65.71
N GLY A 851 29.34 -4.11 -66.40
CA GLY A 851 28.47 -5.20 -65.97
C GLY A 851 29.15 -6.54 -66.22
N LEU A 852 29.28 -7.38 -65.20
CA LEU A 852 29.84 -8.73 -65.33
C LEU A 852 28.71 -9.75 -65.18
N VAL A 853 28.18 -10.22 -66.31
CA VAL A 853 27.17 -11.28 -66.36
C VAL A 853 27.87 -12.57 -66.78
N LEU A 854 28.72 -13.08 -65.91
CA LEU A 854 29.59 -14.23 -66.16
C LEU A 854 29.32 -15.33 -65.11
N PRO A 855 29.29 -16.61 -65.52
CA PRO A 855 29.28 -17.72 -64.56
C PRO A 855 30.61 -17.78 -63.81
N ARG A 856 30.67 -18.56 -62.73
CA ARG A 856 31.92 -18.81 -62.00
C ARG A 856 32.91 -19.57 -62.91
N SER A 857 33.95 -18.88 -63.37
CA SER A 857 35.00 -19.41 -64.23
C SER A 857 36.32 -18.65 -64.05
N VAL A 858 37.38 -19.11 -64.71
CA VAL A 858 38.63 -18.35 -64.84
C VAL A 858 38.37 -16.98 -65.46
N ASP A 859 37.47 -16.89 -66.45
CA ASP A 859 37.18 -15.64 -67.17
C ASP A 859 36.51 -14.59 -66.28
N LEU A 860 35.71 -15.00 -65.29
CA LEU A 860 35.19 -14.08 -64.27
C LEU A 860 36.33 -13.42 -63.50
N VAL A 861 37.32 -14.19 -63.04
CA VAL A 861 38.47 -13.65 -62.29
C VAL A 861 39.35 -12.77 -63.18
N VAL A 862 39.56 -13.16 -64.44
CA VAL A 862 40.25 -12.33 -65.45
C VAL A 862 39.50 -11.00 -65.65
N ALA A 863 38.17 -11.04 -65.79
CA ALA A 863 37.34 -9.85 -65.97
C ALA A 863 37.36 -8.90 -64.76
N LEU A 864 37.31 -9.44 -63.53
CA LEU A 864 37.42 -8.64 -62.31
C LEU A 864 38.73 -7.85 -62.27
N HIS A 865 39.86 -8.52 -62.52
CA HIS A 865 41.17 -7.88 -62.56
C HIS A 865 41.33 -6.93 -63.76
N ALA A 866 40.78 -7.28 -64.93
CA ALA A 866 40.85 -6.43 -66.12
C ALA A 866 40.10 -5.11 -65.92
N VAL A 867 38.91 -5.15 -65.34
CA VAL A 867 38.12 -3.95 -65.02
C VAL A 867 38.90 -3.07 -64.03
N ALA A 868 39.47 -3.68 -62.97
CA ALA A 868 40.28 -2.95 -62.00
C ALA A 868 41.55 -2.35 -62.61
N LEU A 869 42.27 -3.07 -63.49
CA LEU A 869 43.47 -2.59 -64.19
C LEU A 869 43.14 -1.49 -65.22
N ALA A 870 41.93 -1.48 -65.79
CA ALA A 870 41.42 -0.40 -66.64
C ALA A 870 40.93 0.83 -65.83
N GLY A 871 40.88 0.73 -64.49
CA GLY A 871 40.39 1.78 -63.59
C GLY A 871 38.85 1.86 -63.48
N GLY A 872 38.13 0.88 -64.02
CA GLY A 872 36.68 0.80 -63.93
C GLY A 872 36.20 0.11 -62.64
N ALA A 873 34.90 0.15 -62.41
CA ALA A 873 34.22 -0.56 -61.32
C ALA A 873 33.37 -1.69 -61.88
N PHE A 874 33.53 -2.93 -61.42
CA PHE A 874 32.68 -4.00 -61.91
C PHE A 874 31.34 -4.05 -61.17
N VAL A 875 30.29 -4.40 -61.90
CA VAL A 875 28.94 -4.63 -61.39
C VAL A 875 28.63 -6.11 -61.60
N PRO A 876 28.88 -6.98 -60.61
CA PRO A 876 28.66 -8.41 -60.77
C PRO A 876 27.16 -8.69 -60.76
N VAL A 877 26.70 -9.43 -61.76
CA VAL A 877 25.30 -9.84 -61.88
C VAL A 877 25.25 -11.35 -62.12
N ASP A 878 24.60 -12.07 -61.22
CA ASP A 878 24.47 -13.53 -61.35
C ASP A 878 23.63 -13.89 -62.59
N PRO A 879 24.20 -14.64 -63.56
CA PRO A 879 23.45 -15.07 -64.74
C PRO A 879 22.30 -16.04 -64.43
N ALA A 880 22.26 -16.65 -63.24
CA ALA A 880 21.14 -17.49 -62.80
C ALA A 880 19.93 -16.69 -62.30
N HIS A 881 20.05 -15.36 -62.13
CA HIS A 881 18.91 -14.53 -61.78
C HIS A 881 17.85 -14.49 -62.91
N PRO A 882 16.57 -14.27 -62.57
CA PRO A 882 15.55 -14.02 -63.58
C PRO A 882 15.93 -12.85 -64.50
N ALA A 883 15.60 -12.96 -65.78
CA ALA A 883 15.92 -11.96 -66.80
C ALA A 883 15.49 -10.53 -66.40
N GLU A 884 14.34 -10.38 -65.75
CA GLU A 884 13.85 -9.09 -65.25
C GLU A 884 14.77 -8.48 -64.20
N ARG A 885 15.29 -9.30 -63.26
CA ARG A 885 16.23 -8.84 -62.22
C ARG A 885 17.57 -8.44 -62.81
N ILE A 886 18.08 -9.20 -63.78
CA ILE A 886 19.31 -8.86 -64.52
C ILE A 886 19.11 -7.53 -65.27
N ALA A 887 17.99 -7.39 -65.99
CA ALA A 887 17.67 -6.17 -66.72
C ALA A 887 17.54 -4.96 -65.79
N GLN A 888 16.88 -5.12 -64.65
CA GLN A 888 16.72 -4.06 -63.65
C GLN A 888 18.07 -3.60 -63.11
N THR A 889 18.94 -4.54 -62.68
CA THR A 889 20.28 -4.21 -62.18
C THR A 889 21.13 -3.51 -63.23
N LEU A 890 21.15 -4.01 -64.47
CA LEU A 890 21.94 -3.40 -65.54
C LEU A 890 21.40 -2.04 -65.97
N THR A 891 20.08 -1.84 -65.96
CA THR A 891 19.45 -0.55 -66.28
C THR A 891 19.78 0.49 -65.21
N ASP A 892 19.68 0.12 -63.92
CA ASP A 892 20.01 1.01 -62.81
C ASP A 892 21.50 1.33 -62.75
N ALA A 893 22.35 0.32 -62.98
CA ALA A 893 23.80 0.49 -63.00
C ALA A 893 24.28 1.30 -64.22
N ALA A 894 23.55 1.27 -65.34
CA ALA A 894 23.94 1.89 -66.61
C ALA A 894 25.44 1.68 -66.94
N PRO A 895 25.91 0.42 -67.04
CA PRO A 895 27.31 0.14 -67.32
C PRO A 895 27.68 0.59 -68.74
N VAL A 896 28.92 1.02 -68.92
CA VAL A 896 29.43 1.40 -70.26
C VAL A 896 29.60 0.19 -71.18
N LEU A 897 29.74 -1.00 -70.59
CA LEU A 897 29.92 -2.27 -71.28
C LEU A 897 29.41 -3.41 -70.39
N VAL A 898 28.86 -4.47 -70.99
CA VAL A 898 28.55 -5.72 -70.31
C VAL A 898 29.44 -6.84 -70.84
N LEU A 899 30.25 -7.42 -69.95
CA LEU A 899 31.02 -8.63 -70.20
C LEU A 899 30.18 -9.87 -69.89
N THR A 900 30.19 -10.82 -70.81
CA THR A 900 29.46 -12.09 -70.69
C THR A 900 30.12 -13.17 -71.57
N THR A 901 29.50 -14.34 -71.73
CA THR A 901 29.98 -15.40 -72.63
C THR A 901 28.95 -15.74 -73.70
N THR A 902 29.38 -16.33 -74.83
CA THR A 902 28.49 -16.71 -75.94
C THR A 902 27.27 -17.55 -75.52
N GLY A 903 27.44 -18.41 -74.51
CA GLY A 903 26.37 -19.26 -73.96
C GLY A 903 25.49 -18.62 -72.88
N THR A 904 25.80 -17.40 -72.44
CA THR A 904 25.05 -16.72 -71.37
C THR A 904 24.01 -15.75 -71.94
N ALA A 905 22.75 -15.95 -71.56
CA ALA A 905 21.66 -15.08 -71.94
C ALA A 905 21.69 -13.79 -71.11
N VAL A 906 21.75 -12.63 -71.78
CA VAL A 906 21.71 -11.32 -71.14
C VAL A 906 20.57 -10.50 -71.78
N PRO A 907 19.62 -9.96 -71.00
CA PRO A 907 18.57 -9.09 -71.51
C PRO A 907 19.14 -7.84 -72.21
N ALA A 908 18.45 -7.34 -73.23
CA ALA A 908 18.87 -6.12 -73.93
C ALA A 908 18.60 -4.88 -73.06
N THR A 909 19.66 -4.23 -72.58
CA THR A 909 19.61 -3.03 -71.73
C THR A 909 20.23 -1.79 -72.39
N GLY A 910 20.63 -1.89 -73.66
CA GLY A 910 21.23 -0.79 -74.45
C GLY A 910 22.74 -0.61 -74.27
N ALA A 911 23.36 -1.25 -73.28
CA ALA A 911 24.82 -1.29 -73.14
C ALA A 911 25.44 -2.26 -74.19
N PRO A 912 26.58 -1.91 -74.82
CA PRO A 912 27.30 -2.84 -75.67
C PRO A 912 27.70 -4.10 -74.91
N ARG A 913 27.70 -5.24 -75.61
CA ARG A 913 28.03 -6.57 -75.04
C ARG A 913 29.33 -7.07 -75.64
N LEU A 914 30.19 -7.63 -74.80
CA LEU A 914 31.43 -8.29 -75.23
C LEU A 914 31.50 -9.71 -74.66
N ASP A 915 31.62 -10.70 -75.55
CA ASP A 915 31.70 -12.11 -75.19
C ASP A 915 33.17 -12.50 -74.95
N VAL A 916 33.54 -12.64 -73.67
CA VAL A 916 34.95 -12.79 -73.24
C VAL A 916 35.60 -14.07 -73.75
N ASP A 917 34.82 -15.11 -74.03
CA ASP A 917 35.25 -16.41 -74.56
C ASP A 917 35.61 -16.39 -76.06
N THR A 918 35.33 -15.28 -76.75
CA THR A 918 35.63 -15.10 -78.18
C THR A 918 36.85 -14.22 -78.44
N LEU A 919 37.41 -13.62 -77.39
CA LEU A 919 38.48 -12.64 -77.49
C LEU A 919 39.85 -13.30 -77.55
N ASP A 920 40.71 -12.78 -78.42
CA ASP A 920 42.15 -13.07 -78.35
C ASP A 920 42.76 -12.18 -77.25
N LEU A 921 43.07 -12.80 -76.11
CA LEU A 921 43.69 -12.14 -74.95
C LEU A 921 45.21 -12.28 -74.94
N THR A 922 45.83 -12.37 -76.12
CA THR A 922 47.28 -12.31 -76.30
C THR A 922 47.72 -10.92 -76.79
N GLY A 923 48.91 -10.47 -76.38
CA GLY A 923 49.50 -9.19 -76.84
C GLY A 923 49.67 -8.12 -75.76
N GLU A 924 49.61 -6.85 -76.18
CA GLU A 924 49.88 -5.69 -75.32
C GLU A 924 48.90 -5.58 -74.16
N THR A 925 49.45 -5.32 -72.96
CA THR A 925 48.70 -5.18 -71.72
C THR A 925 48.55 -3.71 -71.33
N LEU A 926 47.43 -3.38 -70.68
CA LEU A 926 47.18 -2.06 -70.09
C LEU A 926 47.13 -2.14 -68.56
N VAL A 927 47.78 -1.18 -67.91
CA VAL A 927 47.60 -0.89 -66.48
C VAL A 927 47.44 0.62 -66.33
N ARG A 928 46.26 1.06 -65.88
CA ARG A 928 46.02 2.47 -65.56
C ARG A 928 46.36 2.77 -64.10
N PRO A 929 46.80 4.00 -63.78
CA PRO A 929 46.94 4.43 -62.38
C PRO A 929 45.57 4.44 -61.69
N VAL A 930 45.43 3.70 -60.59
CA VAL A 930 44.22 3.63 -59.75
C VAL A 930 44.51 4.28 -58.40
N ARG A 931 43.52 4.98 -57.81
CA ARG A 931 43.64 5.63 -56.50
C ARG A 931 42.72 4.95 -55.49
N ALA A 932 43.10 4.94 -54.21
CA ALA A 932 42.35 4.26 -53.15
C ALA A 932 40.90 4.74 -52.99
N GLY A 933 40.59 6.00 -53.32
CA GLY A 933 39.23 6.54 -53.25
C GLY A 933 38.33 6.21 -54.46
N GLN A 934 38.83 5.49 -55.47
CA GLN A 934 38.04 5.13 -56.66
C GLN A 934 37.18 3.89 -56.41
N ALA A 935 35.99 3.86 -57.03
CA ALA A 935 35.10 2.70 -56.95
C ALA A 935 35.76 1.43 -57.55
N ALA A 936 35.88 0.37 -56.76
CA ALA A 936 36.34 -0.94 -57.23
C ALA A 936 35.19 -1.78 -57.81
N TYR A 937 33.99 -1.67 -57.22
CA TYR A 937 32.80 -2.41 -57.62
C TYR A 937 31.52 -1.68 -57.20
N VAL A 938 30.39 -2.13 -57.72
CA VAL A 938 29.04 -1.79 -57.21
C VAL A 938 28.27 -3.08 -56.98
N ILE A 939 27.86 -3.35 -55.73
CA ILE A 939 27.14 -4.58 -55.37
C ILE A 939 25.68 -4.26 -55.06
N TYR A 940 24.77 -4.95 -55.74
CA TYR A 940 23.34 -4.77 -55.52
C TYR A 940 22.82 -5.60 -54.35
N THR A 941 22.17 -4.93 -53.39
CA THR A 941 21.52 -5.56 -52.24
C THR A 941 20.00 -5.38 -52.30
N SER A 942 19.24 -6.23 -51.59
CA SER A 942 17.78 -6.09 -51.49
C SER A 942 17.44 -4.83 -50.68
N GLY A 943 16.98 -3.77 -51.34
CA GLY A 943 16.50 -2.59 -50.65
C GLY A 943 15.19 -2.87 -49.91
N SER A 944 14.98 -2.21 -48.76
CA SER A 944 13.73 -2.27 -47.97
C SER A 944 12.46 -1.88 -48.76
N THR A 945 12.63 -1.23 -49.91
CA THR A 945 11.57 -0.81 -50.84
C THR A 945 11.25 -1.86 -51.93
N GLY A 946 11.82 -3.07 -51.86
CA GLY A 946 11.60 -4.14 -52.84
C GLY A 946 12.34 -3.98 -54.18
N ARG A 947 13.05 -2.86 -54.39
CA ARG A 947 13.94 -2.63 -55.54
C ARG A 947 15.39 -2.78 -55.11
N PRO A 948 16.23 -3.56 -55.82
CA PRO A 948 17.65 -3.67 -55.54
C PRO A 948 18.34 -2.31 -55.60
N LYS A 949 19.31 -2.06 -54.72
CA LYS A 949 20.11 -0.82 -54.69
C LYS A 949 21.60 -1.16 -54.77
N GLY A 950 22.34 -0.45 -55.63
CA GLY A 950 23.80 -0.57 -55.71
C GLY A 950 24.46 0.14 -54.52
N VAL A 951 25.25 -0.61 -53.76
CA VAL A 951 26.17 -0.12 -52.72
C VAL A 951 27.51 0.20 -53.35
#